data_AF-A0A3D1UTP6-F1
#
_entry.id   AF-A0A3D1UTP6-F1
#
_cell.length_a   1.000
_cell.length_b   1.000
_cell.length_c   1.000
_cell.angle_alpha   90.00
_cell.angle_beta   90.00
_cell.angle_gamma   90.00
#
_symmetry.space_group_name_H-M   'P 1'
#
loop_
_entity.id
_entity.type
_entity.pdbx_description
1 polymer ?
#
loop_
_entity_poly.entity_id
_entity_poly.type
_entity_poly.pdbx_seq_one_letter_code
_entity_poly.pdbx_strand_id
1 'polypeptide(L)'
;MKKLLTLLFLAACVILNAAPLFENGKTSWKIYIPEKASPTELYAAEELSTYLRRISRCYFDIARGGAVPDSDAIVIGTPQSMPAVKLHEDQLGLGSGSEQKLAVYTLGGNLYLAGREPRGALYAVYTFLQDTMGVRWFWPSSEANGEFMIYRRQFELPELAVNRDPAIFYRGYHFLNGTNPHLETWLARNFGNIIRAGTQGGKAALPARMAKGIYIHGSGHNIVLNDKKAFQEHPEWFAEVMGKRTMDQICWNNSEVEDVMFEKFVKQLDKYPEYALFGFYPEDNQNYCRCAKCRKTDVSTNWFRFLRRLTDRLHAKYPHLRFTSIAYQGYLDYPKCDMDGYAFIEFAPYARCFVHDISHQCAPNKYALEVWSPWLRSGVPTGVYGYEFDILSPSMMIPVYHWLSDQARFFRKNNVQAVIPEIPGTYASKWGHARIDMRLAFYLYSRLMWDPDADVNALIRDFCNYVYPSAADEMYAYHTMMDRAWSSQKQDFSGYFSSPITASAEFITPERIARTFELFRAASEKIAKNPDPGERGREKKELDFEKKQFAGWVKFYWQNAENVLNVPQKKAVKADIGKDAAFHVRWSEKGVSLALNAPHADQAVAGLTAPDGSILEKRITLTDGRGSAELSAALKNSDCRRLRITLFKDGREVEKFGSDVPYVLYFNKIPAVEKKILVCVPDRKVPKGNMSKVRGALMDAAWQPAITVGEEKLNVANLADHDIVAVRMNGNDLPVSFFREKLMPYVKGGGIAVLSVSGKVAFEKIFGSPAFRLKWTGRQEYSWKLRYTQSMQPGDWLHKPDNLEKELKTYCTPYSGYEIPAGSKWRMLATMRKKDGSKAPYILEMPYGKGCFILTTGSIGLEDDGQWMVFGSAHQSTVKAFFNNMLMCRKGAKTLE
;
A
#
# COMPACT_ATOMS: atom_id res chain seq x y z
N MET A 1 46.76 -61.88 64.15
CA MET A 1 45.49 -61.10 64.28
C MET A 1 45.34 -60.21 63.06
N LYS A 2 44.08 -59.93 62.71
CA LYS A 2 43.56 -59.60 61.38
C LYS A 2 44.04 -58.25 60.80
N LYS A 3 44.16 -58.29 59.47
CA LYS A 3 44.17 -57.19 58.48
C LYS A 3 42.96 -56.26 58.63
N LEU A 4 43.10 -55.01 58.22
CA LEU A 4 42.17 -54.39 57.25
C LEU A 4 42.80 -53.13 56.60
N LEU A 5 43.15 -53.25 55.32
CA LEU A 5 43.35 -52.13 54.40
C LEU A 5 41.95 -51.67 53.94
N THR A 6 41.68 -50.37 54.02
CA THR A 6 40.44 -49.78 53.53
C THR A 6 40.66 -49.26 52.10
N LEU A 7 40.00 -49.89 51.13
CA LEU A 7 39.96 -49.47 49.73
C LEU A 7 39.00 -48.27 49.58
N LEU A 8 39.47 -47.18 48.97
CA LEU A 8 38.61 -46.16 48.36
C LEU A 8 37.92 -46.75 47.12
N PHE A 9 36.59 -46.83 47.13
CA PHE A 9 35.80 -46.99 45.92
C PHE A 9 35.54 -45.59 45.32
N LEU A 10 36.25 -45.26 44.23
CA LEU A 10 35.79 -44.23 43.30
C LEU A 10 34.54 -44.77 42.60
N ALA A 11 33.37 -44.24 42.91
CA ALA A 11 32.20 -44.36 42.05
C ALA A 11 32.45 -43.48 40.82
N ALA A 12 33.01 -44.06 39.76
CA ALA A 12 32.98 -43.46 38.44
C ALA A 12 31.52 -43.48 37.96
N CYS A 13 30.84 -42.33 38.13
CA CYS A 13 29.59 -42.07 37.44
C CYS A 13 29.94 -41.95 35.95
N VAL A 14 29.85 -43.06 35.22
CA VAL A 14 29.92 -43.05 33.75
C VAL A 14 28.66 -42.34 33.29
N ILE A 15 28.77 -41.03 33.07
CA ILE A 15 27.82 -40.29 32.24
C ILE A 15 28.02 -40.88 30.85
N LEU A 16 27.17 -41.84 30.46
CA LEU A 16 27.01 -42.23 29.08
C LEU A 16 26.50 -40.98 28.35
N ASN A 17 27.41 -40.18 27.79
CA ASN A 17 27.04 -39.12 26.86
C ASN A 17 26.27 -39.78 25.72
N ALA A 18 25.00 -39.39 25.56
CA ALA A 18 24.20 -39.79 24.40
C ALA A 18 24.97 -39.43 23.12
N ALA A 19 24.92 -40.32 22.12
CA ALA A 19 25.59 -40.07 20.84
C ALA A 19 25.08 -38.75 20.24
N PRO A 20 25.96 -37.90 19.69
CA PRO A 20 25.52 -36.65 19.08
C PRO A 20 24.55 -36.94 17.94
N LEU A 21 23.56 -36.06 17.74
CA LEU A 21 22.60 -36.15 16.64
C LEU A 21 23.32 -36.23 15.29
N PHE A 22 24.43 -35.51 15.18
CA PHE A 22 25.40 -35.65 14.11
C PHE A 22 26.76 -35.15 14.55
N GLU A 23 27.80 -35.69 13.93
CA GLU A 23 29.18 -35.25 14.13
C GLU A 23 29.98 -35.44 12.84
N ASN A 24 30.73 -34.39 12.44
CA ASN A 24 31.66 -34.40 11.31
C ASN A 24 31.06 -34.97 10.01
N GLY A 25 29.81 -34.58 9.69
CA GLY A 25 29.13 -35.00 8.46
C GLY A 25 28.57 -36.43 8.51
N LYS A 26 28.57 -37.09 9.68
CA LYS A 26 28.01 -38.43 9.90
C LYS A 26 26.91 -38.41 10.96
N THR A 27 25.98 -39.35 10.87
CA THR A 27 24.94 -39.58 11.88
C THR A 27 24.53 -41.05 11.88
N SER A 28 24.26 -41.62 13.06
CA SER A 28 23.56 -42.90 13.23
C SER A 28 22.03 -42.73 13.19
N TRP A 29 21.54 -41.50 13.31
CA TRP A 29 20.14 -41.22 13.51
C TRP A 29 19.33 -41.33 12.22
N LYS A 30 18.12 -41.87 12.33
CA LYS A 30 17.17 -41.99 11.20
C LYS A 30 15.82 -41.38 11.55
N ILE A 31 15.13 -40.88 10.54
CA ILE A 31 13.77 -40.33 10.67
C ILE A 31 12.78 -41.46 10.42
N TYR A 32 11.94 -41.76 11.39
CA TYR A 32 10.89 -42.77 11.30
C TYR A 32 9.52 -42.09 11.19
N ILE A 33 8.78 -42.49 10.16
CA ILE A 33 7.39 -42.07 9.93
C ILE A 33 6.47 -43.29 9.81
N PRO A 34 5.15 -43.13 9.97
CA PRO A 34 4.19 -44.22 9.78
C PRO A 34 4.35 -44.92 8.43
N GLU A 35 4.05 -46.22 8.39
CA GLU A 35 4.04 -47.00 7.13
C GLU A 35 3.07 -46.38 6.11
N LYS A 36 1.89 -45.96 6.60
CA LYS A 36 0.87 -45.24 5.83
C LYS A 36 0.85 -43.75 6.20
N ALA A 37 2.01 -43.10 6.13
CA ALA A 37 2.13 -41.68 6.42
C ALA A 37 1.20 -40.86 5.53
N SER A 38 0.49 -39.91 6.15
CA SER A 38 -0.27 -38.89 5.42
C SER A 38 0.69 -38.01 4.59
N PRO A 39 0.19 -37.30 3.55
CA PRO A 39 1.01 -36.35 2.81
C PRO A 39 1.69 -35.30 3.70
N THR A 40 1.06 -34.94 4.83
CA THR A 40 1.62 -33.97 5.79
C THR A 40 2.73 -34.55 6.65
N GLU A 41 2.63 -35.80 7.10
CA GLU A 41 3.71 -36.46 7.84
C GLU A 41 4.94 -36.71 6.96
N LEU A 42 4.73 -37.11 5.70
CA LEU A 42 5.81 -37.24 4.73
C LEU A 42 6.50 -35.89 4.49
N TYR A 43 5.71 -34.84 4.25
CA TYR A 43 6.23 -33.48 4.05
C TYR A 43 7.02 -32.99 5.27
N ALA A 44 6.57 -33.31 6.49
CA ALA A 44 7.29 -33.00 7.73
C ALA A 44 8.67 -33.68 7.79
N ALA A 45 8.76 -34.97 7.44
CA ALA A 45 10.03 -35.68 7.39
C ALA A 45 10.98 -35.14 6.32
N GLU A 46 10.45 -34.76 5.15
CA GLU A 46 11.22 -34.16 4.06
C GLU A 46 11.77 -32.78 4.43
N GLU A 47 10.96 -31.93 5.09
CA GLU A 47 11.42 -30.63 5.60
C GLU A 47 12.52 -30.83 6.65
N LEU A 48 12.34 -31.74 7.61
CA LEU A 48 13.35 -32.03 8.62
C LEU A 48 14.67 -32.51 7.99
N SER A 49 14.60 -33.52 7.12
CA SER A 49 15.78 -34.09 6.45
C SER A 49 16.51 -33.02 5.64
N THR A 50 15.77 -32.17 4.92
CA THR A 50 16.33 -31.07 4.12
C THR A 50 17.11 -30.09 4.98
N TYR A 51 16.55 -29.62 6.10
CA TYR A 51 17.23 -28.63 6.93
C TYR A 51 18.36 -29.24 7.76
N LEU A 52 18.20 -30.45 8.28
CA LEU A 52 19.30 -31.15 8.95
C LEU A 52 20.48 -31.35 8.00
N ARG A 53 20.24 -31.72 6.74
CA ARG A 53 21.30 -31.81 5.72
C ARG A 53 21.97 -30.47 5.44
N ARG A 54 21.22 -29.38 5.34
CA ARG A 54 21.79 -28.04 5.13
C ARG A 54 22.63 -27.56 6.31
N ILE A 55 22.23 -27.92 7.53
CA ILE A 55 22.92 -27.55 8.78
C ILE A 55 24.17 -28.39 9.00
N SER A 56 24.11 -29.69 8.75
CA SER A 56 25.14 -30.66 9.18
C SER A 56 25.98 -31.25 8.03
N ARG A 57 25.47 -31.20 6.80
CA ARG A 57 25.93 -31.98 5.63
C ARG A 57 25.72 -33.50 5.76
N CYS A 58 25.01 -33.97 6.79
CA CYS A 58 24.64 -35.36 6.97
C CYS A 58 23.38 -35.71 6.16
N TYR A 59 23.23 -36.99 5.81
CA TYR A 59 21.99 -37.53 5.27
C TYR A 59 21.26 -38.26 6.39
N PHE A 60 20.01 -37.88 6.64
CA PHE A 60 19.11 -38.55 7.56
C PHE A 60 18.12 -39.37 6.75
N ASP A 61 18.26 -40.69 6.77
CA ASP A 61 17.37 -41.60 6.05
C ASP A 61 15.95 -41.52 6.61
N ILE A 62 14.96 -41.48 5.72
CA ILE A 62 13.54 -41.54 6.08
C ILE A 62 13.07 -42.99 5.96
N ALA A 63 12.85 -43.64 7.09
CA ALA A 63 12.28 -44.97 7.19
C ALA A 63 10.75 -44.90 7.32
N ARG A 64 10.03 -45.57 6.41
CA ARG A 64 8.57 -45.72 6.47
C ARG A 64 8.22 -47.04 7.15
N GLY A 65 7.51 -46.97 8.26
CA GLY A 65 7.20 -48.15 9.07
C GLY A 65 8.45 -48.79 9.69
N GLY A 66 8.28 -50.02 10.19
CA GLY A 66 9.32 -50.76 10.91
C GLY A 66 9.33 -50.50 12.42
N ALA A 67 10.06 -51.33 13.16
CA ALA A 67 10.27 -51.15 14.59
C ALA A 67 11.20 -49.95 14.81
N VAL A 68 10.72 -48.95 15.56
CA VAL A 68 11.56 -47.83 16.02
C VAL A 68 12.59 -48.41 17.00
N PRO A 69 13.90 -48.16 16.80
CA PRO A 69 14.93 -48.66 17.71
C PRO A 69 14.84 -48.00 19.08
N ASP A 70 15.49 -48.62 20.07
CA ASP A 70 15.48 -48.12 21.45
C ASP A 70 16.15 -46.74 21.59
N SER A 71 17.12 -46.40 20.73
CA SER A 71 17.79 -45.09 20.69
C SER A 71 18.15 -44.67 19.26
N ASP A 72 18.60 -43.42 19.09
CA ASP A 72 19.04 -42.82 17.82
C ASP A 72 17.93 -42.75 16.75
N ALA A 73 16.66 -42.64 17.15
CA ALA A 73 15.53 -42.41 16.25
C ALA A 73 14.95 -41.00 16.39
N ILE A 74 14.63 -40.39 15.25
CA ILE A 74 13.73 -39.24 15.18
C ILE A 74 12.36 -39.73 14.75
N VAL A 75 11.37 -39.71 15.64
CA VAL A 75 10.02 -40.22 15.41
C VAL A 75 9.08 -39.08 15.09
N ILE A 76 8.45 -39.10 13.91
CA ILE A 76 7.44 -38.11 13.50
C ILE A 76 6.11 -38.82 13.30
N GLY A 77 5.03 -38.30 13.89
CA GLY A 77 3.69 -38.84 13.68
C GLY A 77 2.68 -38.45 14.77
N THR A 78 1.60 -39.20 14.84
CA THR A 78 0.49 -38.99 15.80
C THR A 78 0.21 -40.26 16.61
N PRO A 79 -0.51 -40.18 17.74
CA PRO A 79 -0.97 -41.37 18.46
C PRO A 79 -1.81 -42.33 17.59
N GLN A 80 -2.46 -41.83 16.54
CA GLN A 80 -3.31 -42.64 15.65
C GLN A 80 -2.52 -43.31 14.53
N SER A 81 -1.42 -42.68 14.08
CA SER A 81 -0.64 -43.14 12.92
C SER A 81 0.65 -43.87 13.31
N MET A 82 1.23 -43.59 14.47
CA MET A 82 2.55 -44.07 14.87
C MET A 82 2.51 -44.79 16.25
N PRO A 83 2.70 -46.12 16.31
CA PRO A 83 2.65 -46.87 17.56
C PRO A 83 3.62 -46.38 18.64
N ALA A 84 4.83 -45.96 18.25
CA ALA A 84 5.81 -45.40 19.18
C ALA A 84 5.33 -44.08 19.82
N VAL A 85 4.60 -43.25 19.08
CA VAL A 85 3.97 -42.03 19.64
C VAL A 85 2.83 -42.40 20.57
N LYS A 86 2.00 -43.40 20.19
CA LYS A 86 0.89 -43.88 21.03
C LYS A 86 1.37 -44.45 22.37
N LEU A 87 2.48 -45.21 22.35
CA LEU A 87 3.08 -45.79 23.56
C LEU A 87 3.46 -44.72 24.59
N HIS A 88 3.89 -43.55 24.11
CA HIS A 88 4.35 -42.44 24.94
C HIS A 88 3.35 -41.27 24.98
N GLU A 89 2.08 -41.48 24.60
CA GLU A 89 1.09 -40.39 24.42
C GLU A 89 0.95 -39.49 25.67
N ASP A 90 0.89 -40.10 26.85
CA ASP A 90 0.77 -39.39 28.12
C ASP A 90 2.05 -38.59 28.46
N GLN A 91 3.22 -39.18 28.24
CA GLN A 91 4.52 -38.53 28.47
C GLN A 91 4.76 -37.37 27.49
N LEU A 92 4.28 -37.52 26.25
CA LEU A 92 4.30 -36.49 25.23
C LEU A 92 3.21 -35.42 25.44
N GLY A 93 2.32 -35.60 26.42
CA GLY A 93 1.25 -34.64 26.74
C GLY A 93 0.19 -34.50 25.65
N LEU A 94 -0.05 -35.54 24.84
CA LEU A 94 -0.94 -35.50 23.66
C LEU A 94 -2.38 -35.95 23.94
N GLY A 95 -2.70 -36.41 25.16
CA GLY A 95 -4.05 -36.87 25.51
C GLY A 95 -5.13 -35.76 25.59
N SER A 96 -4.74 -34.49 25.69
CA SER A 96 -5.66 -33.34 25.83
C SER A 96 -5.15 -32.08 25.13
N GLY A 97 -6.01 -31.05 25.01
CA GLY A 97 -5.71 -29.78 24.32
C GLY A 97 -6.33 -29.66 22.93
N SER A 98 -5.80 -28.76 22.11
CA SER A 98 -6.22 -28.55 20.71
C SER A 98 -5.85 -29.74 19.83
N GLU A 99 -6.60 -29.99 18.75
CA GLU A 99 -6.21 -30.97 17.73
C GLU A 99 -4.86 -30.62 17.05
N GLN A 100 -4.48 -29.33 17.04
CA GLN A 100 -3.21 -28.85 16.49
C GLN A 100 -2.05 -28.85 17.50
N LYS A 101 -2.24 -29.43 18.70
CA LYS A 101 -1.19 -29.49 19.72
C LYS A 101 0.02 -30.27 19.23
N LEU A 102 1.21 -29.73 19.51
CA LEU A 102 2.51 -30.34 19.18
C LEU A 102 3.27 -30.80 20.43
N ALA A 103 4.20 -31.73 20.21
CA ALA A 103 5.13 -32.25 21.21
C ALA A 103 6.54 -32.38 20.59
N VAL A 104 7.54 -31.75 21.21
CA VAL A 104 8.97 -31.93 20.90
C VAL A 104 9.66 -32.45 22.15
N TYR A 105 10.05 -33.72 22.12
CA TYR A 105 10.54 -34.43 23.31
C TYR A 105 11.80 -35.24 23.00
N THR A 106 12.76 -35.24 23.91
CA THR A 106 13.76 -36.31 23.96
C THR A 106 13.38 -37.29 25.05
N LEU A 107 13.25 -38.56 24.68
CA LEU A 107 12.77 -39.61 25.57
C LEU A 107 13.42 -40.94 25.21
N GLY A 108 14.05 -41.58 26.20
CA GLY A 108 14.69 -42.89 26.01
C GLY A 108 15.83 -42.88 24.99
N GLY A 109 16.48 -41.74 24.72
CA GLY A 109 17.51 -41.64 23.68
C GLY A 109 16.97 -41.42 22.26
N ASN A 110 15.66 -41.19 22.12
CA ASN A 110 14.99 -40.84 20.86
C ASN A 110 14.46 -39.40 20.90
N LEU A 111 14.27 -38.80 19.71
CA LEU A 111 13.63 -37.50 19.53
C LEU A 111 12.22 -37.70 18.96
N TYR A 112 11.20 -37.31 19.69
CA TYR A 112 9.80 -37.33 19.26
C TYR A 112 9.37 -35.95 18.79
N LEU A 113 8.92 -35.87 17.54
CA LEU A 113 8.34 -34.68 16.91
C LEU A 113 6.90 -35.04 16.52
N ALA A 114 5.99 -34.96 17.49
CA ALA A 114 4.67 -35.53 17.41
C ALA A 114 3.55 -34.48 17.55
N GLY A 115 2.34 -34.86 17.19
CA GLY A 115 1.15 -34.03 17.41
C GLY A 115 -0.13 -34.85 17.51
N ARG A 116 -1.23 -34.21 17.92
CA ARG A 116 -2.54 -34.88 17.98
C ARG A 116 -3.16 -35.11 16.59
N GLU A 117 -2.71 -34.36 15.60
CA GLU A 117 -2.99 -34.57 14.18
C GLU A 117 -1.69 -34.41 13.34
N PRO A 118 -1.67 -34.83 12.06
CA PRO A 118 -0.49 -34.73 11.19
C PRO A 118 0.13 -33.32 11.11
N ARG A 119 -0.69 -32.27 11.16
CA ARG A 119 -0.22 -30.88 11.18
C ARG A 119 0.46 -30.51 12.49
N GLY A 120 -0.01 -31.03 13.62
CA GLY A 120 0.68 -30.87 14.91
C GLY A 120 2.09 -31.47 14.87
N ALA A 121 2.26 -32.64 14.21
CA ALA A 121 3.58 -33.23 13.99
C ALA A 121 4.47 -32.39 13.07
N LEU A 122 3.91 -31.81 11.99
CA LEU A 122 4.62 -30.83 11.15
C LEU A 122 5.06 -29.60 11.96
N TYR A 123 4.21 -29.11 12.87
CA TYR A 123 4.56 -28.00 13.75
C TYR A 123 5.61 -28.37 14.79
N ALA A 124 5.64 -29.61 15.27
CA ALA A 124 6.73 -30.12 16.11
C ALA A 124 8.08 -30.07 15.37
N VAL A 125 8.10 -30.49 14.09
CA VAL A 125 9.27 -30.36 13.22
C VAL A 125 9.70 -28.89 13.08
N TYR A 126 8.77 -27.98 12.78
CA TYR A 126 9.09 -26.56 12.67
C TYR A 126 9.55 -25.94 13.99
N THR A 127 8.99 -26.36 15.11
CA THR A 127 9.41 -25.93 16.45
C THR A 127 10.84 -26.38 16.75
N PHE A 128 11.17 -27.65 16.48
CA PHE A 128 12.53 -28.16 16.63
C PHE A 128 13.54 -27.43 15.71
N LEU A 129 13.18 -27.24 14.44
CA LEU A 129 14.03 -26.52 13.49
C LEU A 129 14.26 -25.06 13.91
N GLN A 130 13.23 -24.36 14.40
CA GLN A 130 13.35 -22.98 14.85
C GLN A 130 14.06 -22.85 16.21
N ASP A 131 13.49 -23.47 17.23
CA ASP A 131 13.84 -23.20 18.62
C ASP A 131 15.12 -23.95 19.05
N THR A 132 15.38 -25.13 18.47
CA THR A 132 16.56 -25.94 18.81
C THR A 132 17.69 -25.80 17.79
N MET A 133 17.37 -25.86 16.49
CA MET A 133 18.39 -25.85 15.43
C MET A 133 18.77 -24.44 14.96
N GLY A 134 17.94 -23.42 15.24
CA GLY A 134 18.21 -22.03 14.86
C GLY A 134 17.92 -21.71 13.39
N VAL A 135 16.94 -22.39 12.79
CA VAL A 135 16.44 -22.08 11.45
C VAL A 135 15.44 -20.92 11.53
N ARG A 136 15.49 -20.00 10.57
CA ARG A 136 14.54 -18.88 10.44
C ARG A 136 14.01 -18.74 9.03
N TRP A 137 12.72 -18.40 8.93
CA TRP A 137 12.01 -18.14 7.69
C TRP A 137 11.32 -16.78 7.77
N PHE A 138 12.07 -15.70 7.58
CA PHE A 138 11.56 -14.34 7.84
C PHE A 138 10.66 -13.83 6.71
N TRP A 139 10.88 -14.23 5.47
CA TRP A 139 10.00 -13.85 4.35
C TRP A 139 10.00 -14.93 3.25
N PRO A 140 8.93 -14.98 2.44
CA PRO A 140 8.87 -15.87 1.29
C PRO A 140 9.85 -15.44 0.20
N SER A 141 10.59 -16.41 -0.34
CA SER A 141 11.57 -16.17 -1.40
C SER A 141 11.73 -17.39 -2.31
N SER A 142 11.86 -17.15 -3.62
CA SER A 142 12.24 -18.16 -4.60
C SER A 142 13.74 -18.42 -4.65
N GLU A 143 14.55 -17.49 -4.14
CA GLU A 143 16.03 -17.55 -4.15
C GLU A 143 16.62 -17.97 -2.79
N ALA A 144 15.79 -18.52 -1.89
CA ALA A 144 16.15 -18.85 -0.50
C ALA A 144 16.75 -17.68 0.32
N ASN A 145 16.65 -16.43 -0.15
CA ASN A 145 17.23 -15.27 0.54
C ASN A 145 16.46 -14.83 1.80
N GLY A 146 15.31 -15.47 2.08
CA GLY A 146 14.52 -15.27 3.30
C GLY A 146 14.67 -16.40 4.33
N GLU A 147 15.58 -17.36 4.07
CA GLU A 147 15.85 -18.49 4.96
C GLU A 147 17.24 -18.36 5.57
N PHE A 148 17.35 -18.51 6.89
CA PHE A 148 18.60 -18.31 7.62
C PHE A 148 18.87 -19.50 8.53
N MET A 149 20.10 -19.99 8.53
CA MET A 149 20.56 -21.11 9.33
C MET A 149 22.09 -21.08 9.41
N ILE A 150 22.65 -21.70 10.44
CA ILE A 150 24.10 -21.76 10.67
C ILE A 150 24.58 -23.20 10.49
N TYR A 151 25.66 -23.38 9.72
CA TYR A 151 26.32 -24.67 9.58
C TYR A 151 26.92 -25.11 10.93
N ARG A 152 26.73 -26.39 11.29
CA ARG A 152 27.28 -26.98 12.52
C ARG A 152 28.04 -28.26 12.17
N ARG A 153 29.25 -28.40 12.71
CA ARG A 153 30.06 -29.64 12.55
C ARG A 153 29.56 -30.76 13.44
N GLN A 154 29.03 -30.42 14.61
CA GLN A 154 28.48 -31.37 15.58
C GLN A 154 27.28 -30.74 16.28
N PHE A 155 26.36 -31.57 16.72
CA PHE A 155 25.23 -31.13 17.55
C PHE A 155 24.80 -32.25 18.50
N GLU A 156 24.83 -31.95 19.79
CA GLU A 156 24.28 -32.80 20.83
C GLU A 156 22.84 -32.40 21.10
N LEU A 157 21.93 -33.38 21.16
CA LEU A 157 20.54 -33.13 21.46
C LEU A 157 20.39 -32.77 22.95
N PRO A 158 19.82 -31.62 23.30
CA PRO A 158 19.49 -31.32 24.68
C PRO A 158 18.29 -32.16 25.16
N GLU A 159 18.06 -32.16 26.47
CA GLU A 159 16.77 -32.61 27.02
C GLU A 159 15.67 -31.66 26.56
N LEU A 160 14.64 -32.21 25.92
CA LEU A 160 13.51 -31.47 25.37
C LEU A 160 12.22 -32.06 25.95
N ALA A 161 11.33 -31.17 26.39
CA ALA A 161 9.99 -31.51 26.85
C ALA A 161 9.06 -30.33 26.57
N VAL A 162 8.79 -30.09 25.29
CA VAL A 162 8.04 -28.91 24.82
C VAL A 162 6.68 -29.36 24.29
N ASN A 163 5.62 -28.82 24.88
CA ASN A 163 4.28 -28.84 24.31
C ASN A 163 3.81 -27.43 23.99
N ARG A 164 3.10 -27.28 22.88
CA ARG A 164 2.42 -26.03 22.53
C ARG A 164 1.06 -26.30 21.92
N ASP A 165 0.08 -25.52 22.36
CA ASP A 165 -1.24 -25.39 21.74
C ASP A 165 -1.29 -24.07 20.95
N PRO A 166 -2.02 -24.00 19.82
CA PRO A 166 -2.20 -22.74 19.12
C PRO A 166 -3.04 -21.77 19.96
N ALA A 167 -2.62 -20.51 20.05
CA ALA A 167 -3.44 -19.47 20.67
C ALA A 167 -4.65 -19.06 19.82
N ILE A 168 -4.50 -19.09 18.49
CA ILE A 168 -5.55 -18.78 17.51
C ILE A 168 -5.62 -19.96 16.55
N PHE A 169 -6.80 -20.52 16.29
CA PHE A 169 -6.92 -21.81 15.58
C PHE A 169 -6.64 -21.74 14.07
N TYR A 170 -7.22 -20.76 13.36
CA TYR A 170 -7.04 -20.51 11.93
C TYR A 170 -6.19 -19.26 11.72
N ARG A 171 -5.05 -19.40 11.06
CA ARG A 171 -4.03 -18.35 10.93
C ARG A 171 -3.63 -18.24 9.47
N GLY A 172 -3.93 -17.12 8.83
CA GLY A 172 -3.71 -16.96 7.40
C GLY A 172 -3.66 -15.51 6.97
N TYR A 173 -3.65 -15.31 5.65
CA TYR A 173 -3.65 -13.98 5.03
C TYR A 173 -4.51 -14.06 3.76
N HIS A 174 -5.29 -13.02 3.48
CA HIS A 174 -6.00 -12.86 2.21
C HIS A 174 -5.19 -12.01 1.24
N PHE A 175 -4.49 -12.68 0.31
CA PHE A 175 -3.76 -12.01 -0.77
C PHE A 175 -4.70 -11.74 -1.96
N LEU A 176 -5.02 -10.47 -2.22
CA LEU A 176 -6.09 -10.07 -3.15
C LEU A 176 -5.92 -10.57 -4.60
N ASN A 177 -4.69 -10.76 -5.12
CA ASN A 177 -4.47 -11.38 -6.45
C ASN A 177 -3.80 -12.76 -6.37
N GLY A 178 -3.96 -13.44 -5.23
CA GLY A 178 -3.56 -14.82 -5.00
C GLY A 178 -2.18 -15.05 -4.40
N THR A 179 -1.91 -16.33 -4.12
CA THR A 179 -0.70 -16.90 -3.53
C THR A 179 0.22 -17.52 -4.58
N ASN A 180 1.44 -17.89 -4.16
CA ASN A 180 2.37 -18.73 -4.91
C ASN A 180 2.99 -19.78 -3.99
N PRO A 181 3.67 -20.82 -4.52
CA PRO A 181 4.22 -21.90 -3.70
C PRO A 181 5.22 -21.46 -2.61
N HIS A 182 6.02 -20.41 -2.84
CA HIS A 182 6.99 -19.91 -1.85
C HIS A 182 6.28 -19.24 -0.67
N LEU A 183 5.25 -18.45 -0.94
CA LEU A 183 4.41 -17.82 0.08
C LEU A 183 3.66 -18.86 0.91
N GLU A 184 3.09 -19.87 0.25
CA GLU A 184 2.39 -20.98 0.90
C GLU A 184 3.33 -21.77 1.82
N THR A 185 4.58 -21.98 1.39
CA THR A 185 5.60 -22.68 2.18
C THR A 185 6.04 -21.83 3.37
N TRP A 186 6.30 -20.55 3.17
CA TRP A 186 6.61 -19.62 4.25
C TRP A 186 5.49 -19.53 5.29
N LEU A 187 4.23 -19.53 4.84
CA LEU A 187 3.06 -19.51 5.71
C LEU A 187 3.06 -20.73 6.63
N ALA A 188 3.19 -21.94 6.07
CA ALA A 188 3.21 -23.18 6.86
C ALA A 188 4.37 -23.21 7.87
N ARG A 189 5.57 -22.82 7.44
CA ARG A 189 6.79 -22.71 8.27
C ARG A 189 6.66 -21.72 9.43
N ASN A 190 5.78 -20.72 9.28
CA ASN A 190 5.43 -19.77 10.34
C ASN A 190 4.06 -20.08 10.96
N PHE A 191 3.69 -21.36 11.00
CA PHE A 191 2.50 -21.89 11.67
C PHE A 191 1.15 -21.41 11.10
N GLY A 192 1.12 -20.75 9.95
CA GLY A 192 -0.11 -20.47 9.23
C GLY A 192 -0.71 -21.73 8.61
N ASN A 193 -2.04 -21.79 8.49
CA ASN A 193 -2.76 -23.03 8.18
C ASN A 193 -4.03 -22.87 7.37
N ILE A 194 -4.33 -21.68 6.87
CA ILE A 194 -5.52 -21.45 6.05
C ILE A 194 -5.19 -20.55 4.87
N ILE A 195 -5.69 -20.94 3.69
CA ILE A 195 -5.60 -20.14 2.47
C ILE A 195 -6.96 -20.14 1.79
N ARG A 196 -7.35 -18.96 1.31
CA ARG A 196 -8.56 -18.77 0.52
C ARG A 196 -8.35 -19.31 -0.90
N ALA A 197 -9.19 -20.25 -1.33
CA ALA A 197 -9.09 -20.91 -2.62
C ALA A 197 -9.57 -19.99 -3.76
N GLY A 198 -8.92 -20.08 -4.92
CA GLY A 198 -9.10 -19.15 -6.06
C GLY A 198 -7.81 -18.47 -6.53
N THR A 199 -6.68 -18.80 -5.90
CA THR A 199 -5.35 -18.27 -6.21
C THR A 199 -4.67 -18.97 -7.39
N GLN A 200 -3.50 -18.46 -7.81
CA GLN A 200 -2.69 -19.04 -8.89
C GLN A 200 -2.50 -20.56 -8.73
N GLY A 201 -2.50 -21.30 -9.84
CA GLY A 201 -2.29 -22.76 -9.88
C GLY A 201 -3.57 -23.62 -9.85
N GLY A 202 -4.74 -23.04 -9.49
CA GLY A 202 -6.03 -23.73 -9.58
C GLY A 202 -6.10 -25.04 -8.78
N LYS A 203 -6.88 -26.02 -9.27
CA LYS A 203 -7.08 -27.33 -8.61
C LYS A 203 -5.77 -28.13 -8.48
N ALA A 204 -4.85 -28.01 -9.44
CA ALA A 204 -3.60 -28.75 -9.45
C ALA A 204 -2.67 -28.39 -8.28
N ALA A 205 -2.80 -27.19 -7.69
CA ALA A 205 -2.00 -26.77 -6.55
C ALA A 205 -2.53 -27.30 -5.19
N LEU A 206 -3.76 -27.82 -5.12
CA LEU A 206 -4.39 -28.21 -3.85
C LEU A 206 -3.66 -29.33 -3.11
N PRO A 207 -3.23 -30.43 -3.75
CA PRO A 207 -2.52 -31.51 -3.04
C PRO A 207 -1.24 -31.01 -2.34
N ALA A 208 -0.47 -30.15 -3.01
CA ALA A 208 0.76 -29.58 -2.43
C ALA A 208 0.47 -28.63 -1.26
N ARG A 209 -0.65 -27.90 -1.28
CA ARG A 209 -1.09 -27.05 -0.15
C ARG A 209 -1.53 -27.91 1.03
N MET A 210 -2.31 -28.95 0.78
CA MET A 210 -2.77 -29.87 1.83
C MET A 210 -1.60 -30.63 2.47
N ALA A 211 -0.60 -31.05 1.69
CA ALA A 211 0.62 -31.66 2.24
C ALA A 211 1.33 -30.72 3.24
N LYS A 212 1.31 -29.40 3.03
CA LYS A 212 1.84 -28.41 3.98
C LYS A 212 0.97 -28.20 5.22
N GLY A 213 -0.08 -29.02 5.42
CA GLY A 213 -1.03 -28.86 6.50
C GLY A 213 -1.92 -27.61 6.35
N ILE A 214 -2.20 -27.15 5.13
CA ILE A 214 -3.04 -25.95 4.91
C ILE A 214 -4.49 -26.37 4.65
N TYR A 215 -5.43 -25.79 5.39
CA TYR A 215 -6.85 -25.83 5.08
C TYR A 215 -7.16 -25.01 3.83
N ILE A 216 -7.91 -25.61 2.92
CA ILE A 216 -8.42 -24.95 1.73
C ILE A 216 -9.79 -24.34 2.05
N HIS A 217 -9.89 -23.02 1.94
CA HIS A 217 -11.09 -22.25 2.26
C HIS A 217 -11.68 -21.62 1.00
N GLY A 218 -12.75 -22.17 0.44
CA GLY A 218 -13.44 -21.51 -0.68
C GLY A 218 -14.27 -20.33 -0.18
N SER A 219 -13.85 -19.09 -0.40
CA SER A 219 -14.57 -17.91 0.13
C SER A 219 -14.33 -16.65 -0.71
N GLY A 220 -15.25 -15.69 -0.59
CA GLY A 220 -15.23 -14.42 -1.30
C GLY A 220 -16.64 -13.85 -1.46
N HIS A 221 -16.78 -12.75 -2.20
CA HIS A 221 -18.05 -12.16 -2.63
C HIS A 221 -18.76 -13.05 -3.65
N ASN A 222 -19.20 -14.23 -3.21
CA ASN A 222 -19.71 -15.33 -4.03
C ASN A 222 -21.24 -15.41 -4.05
N ILE A 223 -21.93 -14.61 -3.22
CA ILE A 223 -23.39 -14.44 -3.23
C ILE A 223 -23.81 -13.47 -4.34
N VAL A 224 -23.51 -13.87 -5.57
CA VAL A 224 -23.69 -13.07 -6.78
C VAL A 224 -24.53 -13.83 -7.79
N LEU A 225 -25.51 -13.15 -8.38
CA LEU A 225 -26.28 -13.65 -9.52
C LEU A 225 -26.15 -12.65 -10.68
N ASN A 226 -25.00 -12.63 -11.35
CA ASN A 226 -24.74 -11.73 -12.47
C ASN A 226 -25.38 -12.23 -13.78
N ASP A 227 -26.71 -12.36 -13.79
CA ASP A 227 -27.49 -12.87 -14.92
C ASP A 227 -28.55 -11.86 -15.36
N LYS A 228 -28.31 -11.22 -16.51
CA LYS A 228 -29.23 -10.22 -17.07
C LYS A 228 -30.55 -10.82 -17.52
N LYS A 229 -30.56 -12.10 -17.93
CA LYS A 229 -31.79 -12.79 -18.36
C LYS A 229 -32.65 -13.06 -17.12
N ALA A 230 -32.05 -13.59 -16.06
CA ALA A 230 -32.73 -13.75 -14.78
C ALA A 230 -33.27 -12.42 -14.24
N PHE A 231 -32.54 -11.30 -14.40
CA PHE A 231 -33.04 -9.98 -13.99
C PHE A 231 -34.26 -9.50 -14.78
N GLN A 232 -34.38 -9.87 -16.06
CA GLN A 232 -35.52 -9.54 -16.91
C GLN A 232 -36.73 -10.43 -16.62
N GLU A 233 -36.50 -11.73 -16.44
CA GLU A 233 -37.54 -12.74 -16.25
C GLU A 233 -38.03 -12.80 -14.79
N HIS A 234 -37.14 -12.55 -13.83
CA HIS A 234 -37.37 -12.67 -12.39
C HIS A 234 -36.80 -11.45 -11.62
N PRO A 235 -37.27 -10.22 -11.89
CA PRO A 235 -36.76 -9.02 -11.22
C PRO A 235 -36.89 -9.05 -9.68
N GLU A 236 -37.83 -9.83 -9.14
CA GLU A 236 -38.04 -10.06 -7.70
C GLU A 236 -36.94 -10.88 -7.02
N TRP A 237 -36.09 -11.56 -7.79
CA TRP A 237 -34.88 -12.23 -7.31
C TRP A 237 -33.80 -11.24 -6.87
N PHE A 238 -33.90 -10.00 -7.33
CA PHE A 238 -32.88 -8.97 -7.16
C PHE A 238 -33.30 -7.89 -6.17
N ALA A 239 -32.32 -7.15 -5.66
CA ALA A 239 -32.53 -6.15 -4.64
C ALA A 239 -33.41 -4.99 -5.13
N GLU A 240 -34.32 -4.54 -4.27
CA GLU A 240 -35.07 -3.31 -4.47
C GLU A 240 -34.39 -2.18 -3.68
N VAL A 241 -33.89 -1.17 -4.38
CA VAL A 241 -33.24 0.00 -3.77
C VAL A 241 -33.94 1.26 -4.27
N MET A 242 -34.39 2.10 -3.33
CA MET A 242 -35.17 3.32 -3.64
C MET A 242 -36.36 3.04 -4.58
N GLY A 243 -37.07 1.92 -4.36
CA GLY A 243 -38.23 1.51 -5.15
C GLY A 243 -37.92 0.96 -6.55
N LYS A 244 -36.64 0.72 -6.90
CA LYS A 244 -36.23 0.15 -8.18
C LYS A 244 -35.46 -1.15 -7.98
N ARG A 245 -35.68 -2.14 -8.84
CA ARG A 245 -34.89 -3.38 -8.86
C ARG A 245 -33.52 -3.11 -9.49
N THR A 246 -32.47 -3.60 -8.87
CA THR A 246 -31.08 -3.47 -9.35
C THR A 246 -30.37 -4.81 -9.24
N MET A 247 -29.40 -5.06 -10.12
CA MET A 247 -28.56 -6.27 -10.08
C MET A 247 -27.41 -6.18 -9.08
N ASP A 248 -27.39 -5.17 -8.20
CA ASP A 248 -26.26 -4.94 -7.29
C ASP A 248 -26.19 -5.98 -6.16
N GLN A 249 -27.33 -6.58 -5.82
CA GLN A 249 -27.48 -7.62 -4.81
C GLN A 249 -28.67 -8.52 -5.17
N ILE A 250 -28.67 -9.75 -4.66
CA ILE A 250 -29.84 -10.62 -4.66
C ILE A 250 -30.78 -10.32 -3.48
N CYS A 251 -32.04 -10.74 -3.58
CA CYS A 251 -33.02 -10.67 -2.51
C CYS A 251 -32.93 -11.90 -1.59
N TRP A 252 -32.33 -11.74 -0.41
CA TRP A 252 -32.17 -12.81 0.60
C TRP A 252 -33.47 -13.37 1.22
N ASN A 253 -34.63 -12.78 0.91
CA ASN A 253 -35.94 -13.27 1.37
C ASN A 253 -36.78 -13.88 0.21
N ASN A 254 -36.13 -14.25 -0.88
CA ASN A 254 -36.75 -14.94 -2.01
C ASN A 254 -36.27 -16.41 -2.05
N SER A 255 -37.22 -17.36 -1.92
CA SER A 255 -36.94 -18.79 -1.87
C SER A 255 -36.42 -19.36 -3.19
N GLU A 256 -36.86 -18.83 -4.34
CA GLU A 256 -36.37 -19.29 -5.66
C GLU A 256 -34.89 -18.95 -5.84
N VAL A 257 -34.46 -17.80 -5.31
CA VAL A 257 -33.05 -17.41 -5.29
C VAL A 257 -32.21 -18.35 -4.42
N GLU A 258 -32.76 -18.83 -3.31
CA GLU A 258 -32.08 -19.82 -2.46
C GLU A 258 -31.81 -21.11 -3.24
N ASP A 259 -32.76 -21.57 -4.06
CA ASP A 259 -32.57 -22.75 -4.93
C ASP A 259 -31.49 -22.51 -5.98
N VAL A 260 -31.52 -21.37 -6.65
CA VAL A 260 -30.49 -21.00 -7.64
C VAL A 260 -29.09 -20.96 -7.01
N MET A 261 -28.97 -20.39 -5.80
CA MET A 261 -27.69 -20.31 -5.10
C MET A 261 -27.24 -21.67 -4.57
N PHE A 262 -28.15 -22.50 -4.07
CA PHE A 262 -27.85 -23.88 -3.67
C PHE A 262 -27.27 -24.68 -4.83
N GLU A 263 -27.93 -24.67 -5.99
CA GLU A 263 -27.46 -25.38 -7.18
C GLU A 263 -26.11 -24.85 -7.70
N LYS A 264 -25.91 -23.52 -7.64
CA LYS A 264 -24.62 -22.90 -7.96
C LYS A 264 -23.50 -23.45 -7.06
N PHE A 265 -23.73 -23.52 -5.76
CA PHE A 265 -22.71 -23.95 -4.81
C PHE A 265 -22.49 -25.45 -4.80
N VAL A 266 -23.52 -26.27 -5.03
CA VAL A 266 -23.38 -27.70 -5.30
C VAL A 266 -22.40 -27.95 -6.44
N LYS A 267 -22.57 -27.28 -7.58
CA LYS A 267 -21.66 -27.40 -8.73
C LYS A 267 -20.22 -26.99 -8.39
N GLN A 268 -20.05 -25.98 -7.54
CA GLN A 268 -18.73 -25.54 -7.09
C GLN A 268 -18.09 -26.56 -6.15
N LEU A 269 -18.82 -27.08 -5.17
CA LEU A 269 -18.32 -28.03 -4.18
C LEU A 269 -18.02 -29.40 -4.81
N ASP A 270 -18.83 -29.87 -5.74
CA ASP A 270 -18.55 -31.10 -6.51
C ASP A 270 -17.25 -30.98 -7.32
N LYS A 271 -16.92 -29.77 -7.78
CA LYS A 271 -15.66 -29.49 -8.49
C LYS A 271 -14.44 -29.45 -7.56
N TYR A 272 -14.63 -29.02 -6.31
CA TYR A 272 -13.57 -28.80 -5.31
C TYR A 272 -13.87 -29.54 -4.00
N PRO A 273 -13.89 -30.89 -4.00
CA PRO A 273 -14.14 -31.68 -2.80
C PRO A 273 -13.06 -31.53 -1.72
N GLU A 274 -11.91 -30.92 -2.05
CA GLU A 274 -10.81 -30.67 -1.13
C GLU A 274 -11.05 -29.48 -0.16
N TYR A 275 -12.15 -28.73 -0.33
CA TYR A 275 -12.49 -27.64 0.57
C TYR A 275 -12.79 -28.17 1.98
N ALA A 276 -12.01 -27.73 2.95
CA ALA A 276 -12.28 -27.97 4.36
C ALA A 276 -13.25 -26.92 4.92
N LEU A 277 -13.19 -25.70 4.36
CA LEU A 277 -14.08 -24.59 4.73
C LEU A 277 -14.70 -23.98 3.48
N PHE A 278 -15.94 -23.52 3.60
CA PHE A 278 -16.61 -22.72 2.57
C PHE A 278 -17.26 -21.48 3.19
N GLY A 279 -16.93 -20.32 2.63
CA GLY A 279 -17.33 -19.01 3.11
C GLY A 279 -18.23 -18.29 2.14
N PHE A 280 -19.21 -17.56 2.69
CA PHE A 280 -20.20 -16.84 1.90
C PHE A 280 -20.21 -15.37 2.24
N TYR A 281 -19.93 -14.52 1.24
CA TYR A 281 -20.03 -13.06 1.39
C TYR A 281 -21.03 -12.50 0.36
N PRO A 282 -21.92 -11.59 0.76
CA PRO A 282 -22.69 -10.70 -0.12
C PRO A 282 -21.84 -10.04 -1.21
N GLU A 283 -22.43 -9.45 -2.25
CA GLU A 283 -21.63 -8.61 -3.16
C GLU A 283 -21.03 -7.42 -2.40
N ASP A 284 -19.88 -6.91 -2.85
CA ASP A 284 -19.15 -5.84 -2.16
C ASP A 284 -19.75 -4.44 -2.40
N ASN A 285 -20.99 -4.25 -1.96
CA ASN A 285 -21.70 -2.98 -1.94
C ASN A 285 -22.82 -3.01 -0.89
N GLN A 286 -23.36 -1.84 -0.55
CA GLN A 286 -24.41 -1.69 0.47
C GLN A 286 -25.83 -1.57 -0.10
N ASN A 287 -26.04 -1.90 -1.38
CA ASN A 287 -27.33 -1.81 -2.06
C ASN A 287 -28.23 -3.02 -1.74
N TYR A 288 -28.35 -3.38 -0.45
CA TYR A 288 -29.16 -4.50 0.00
C TYR A 288 -30.66 -4.27 -0.25
N CYS A 289 -31.38 -5.35 -0.50
CA CYS A 289 -32.80 -5.30 -0.83
C CYS A 289 -33.64 -4.63 0.27
N ARG A 290 -34.48 -3.66 -0.10
CA ARG A 290 -35.44 -2.94 0.76
C ARG A 290 -36.91 -3.19 0.36
N CYS A 291 -37.19 -4.31 -0.32
CA CYS A 291 -38.56 -4.69 -0.67
C CYS A 291 -39.44 -4.88 0.59
N ALA A 292 -40.75 -5.03 0.38
CA ALA A 292 -41.73 -5.14 1.46
C ALA A 292 -41.45 -6.26 2.50
N LYS A 293 -40.78 -7.36 2.10
CA LYS A 293 -40.34 -8.40 3.04
C LYS A 293 -39.06 -7.99 3.78
N CYS A 294 -38.03 -7.58 3.06
CA CYS A 294 -36.72 -7.26 3.64
C CYS A 294 -36.76 -6.08 4.61
N ARG A 295 -37.60 -5.06 4.37
CA ARG A 295 -37.71 -3.90 5.26
C ARG A 295 -38.31 -4.19 6.65
N LYS A 296 -38.84 -5.40 6.87
CA LYS A 296 -39.42 -5.80 8.17
C LYS A 296 -38.37 -6.15 9.21
N THR A 297 -37.12 -6.39 8.79
CA THR A 297 -36.00 -6.77 9.67
C THR A 297 -34.74 -6.01 9.26
N ASP A 298 -33.78 -5.89 10.17
CA ASP A 298 -32.46 -5.33 9.87
C ASP A 298 -31.67 -6.18 8.85
N VAL A 299 -30.64 -5.57 8.27
CA VAL A 299 -29.85 -6.18 7.18
C VAL A 299 -29.10 -7.41 7.65
N SER A 300 -28.43 -7.35 8.82
CA SER A 300 -27.70 -8.48 9.39
C SER A 300 -28.60 -9.70 9.58
N THR A 301 -29.77 -9.50 10.19
CA THR A 301 -30.71 -10.61 10.42
C THR A 301 -31.25 -11.17 9.11
N ASN A 302 -31.50 -10.34 8.09
CA ASN A 302 -31.88 -10.83 6.76
C ASN A 302 -30.76 -11.67 6.12
N TRP A 303 -29.51 -11.22 6.21
CA TRP A 303 -28.33 -11.92 5.68
C TRP A 303 -28.16 -13.28 6.34
N PHE A 304 -28.06 -13.33 7.66
CA PHE A 304 -27.75 -14.55 8.38
C PHE A 304 -28.90 -15.56 8.38
N ARG A 305 -30.17 -15.12 8.29
CA ARG A 305 -31.29 -16.06 8.06
C ARG A 305 -31.22 -16.73 6.70
N PHE A 306 -30.89 -15.98 5.64
CA PHE A 306 -30.69 -16.57 4.31
C PHE A 306 -29.52 -17.52 4.31
N LEU A 307 -28.40 -17.09 4.89
CA LEU A 307 -27.22 -17.92 4.99
C LEU A 307 -27.52 -19.24 5.71
N ARG A 308 -28.26 -19.20 6.83
CA ARG A 308 -28.63 -20.40 7.58
C ARG A 308 -29.42 -21.40 6.73
N ARG A 309 -30.46 -20.93 6.02
CA ARG A 309 -31.26 -21.80 5.12
C ARG A 309 -30.41 -22.44 4.04
N LEU A 310 -29.46 -21.69 3.47
CA LEU A 310 -28.53 -22.20 2.47
C LEU A 310 -27.55 -23.22 3.07
N THR A 311 -26.95 -22.91 4.22
CA THR A 311 -25.95 -23.78 4.84
C THR A 311 -26.54 -25.06 5.42
N ASP A 312 -27.77 -25.05 5.92
CA ASP A 312 -28.45 -26.27 6.38
C ASP A 312 -28.61 -27.29 5.24
N ARG A 313 -29.03 -26.81 4.06
CA ARG A 313 -29.14 -27.65 2.85
C ARG A 313 -27.79 -28.17 2.37
N LEU A 314 -26.76 -27.31 2.39
CA LEU A 314 -25.41 -27.70 1.97
C LEU A 314 -24.78 -28.66 2.98
N HIS A 315 -25.00 -28.48 4.29
CA HIS A 315 -24.50 -29.39 5.33
C HIS A 315 -25.08 -30.79 5.18
N ALA A 316 -26.39 -30.89 4.90
CA ALA A 316 -27.06 -32.16 4.67
C ALA A 316 -26.43 -32.96 3.50
N LYS A 317 -25.91 -32.27 2.48
CA LYS A 317 -25.24 -32.91 1.33
C LYS A 317 -23.73 -33.10 1.55
N TYR A 318 -23.07 -32.19 2.25
CA TYR A 318 -21.62 -32.18 2.48
C TYR A 318 -21.31 -32.11 3.99
N PRO A 319 -21.53 -33.18 4.76
CA PRO A 319 -21.45 -33.15 6.23
C PRO A 319 -20.03 -32.89 6.77
N HIS A 320 -19.00 -33.09 5.95
CA HIS A 320 -17.61 -32.82 6.30
C HIS A 320 -17.24 -31.33 6.21
N LEU A 321 -18.04 -30.53 5.50
CA LEU A 321 -17.71 -29.14 5.16
C LEU A 321 -18.06 -28.20 6.30
N ARG A 322 -17.11 -27.35 6.69
CA ARG A 322 -17.30 -26.32 7.71
C ARG A 322 -17.67 -24.99 7.06
N PHE A 323 -18.73 -24.33 7.53
CA PHE A 323 -19.18 -23.06 6.96
C PHE A 323 -18.66 -21.85 7.70
N THR A 324 -18.44 -20.77 6.96
CA THR A 324 -17.96 -19.48 7.47
C THR A 324 -18.71 -18.34 6.79
N SER A 325 -18.69 -17.16 7.38
CA SER A 325 -19.15 -15.92 6.74
C SER A 325 -18.42 -14.73 7.34
N ILE A 326 -18.80 -13.53 6.94
CA ILE A 326 -18.23 -12.26 7.39
C ILE A 326 -19.35 -11.39 7.97
N ALA A 327 -19.02 -10.58 8.96
CA ALA A 327 -19.81 -9.45 9.43
C ALA A 327 -19.10 -8.18 8.95
N TYR A 328 -19.67 -7.51 7.94
CA TYR A 328 -19.00 -6.46 7.19
C TYR A 328 -19.99 -5.41 6.66
N GLN A 329 -19.54 -4.15 6.56
CA GLN A 329 -20.34 -3.01 6.08
C GLN A 329 -21.73 -2.93 6.73
N GLY A 330 -22.81 -3.01 5.94
CA GLY A 330 -24.16 -2.83 6.45
C GLY A 330 -24.80 -4.05 7.11
N TYR A 331 -24.07 -5.18 7.22
CA TYR A 331 -24.49 -6.39 7.95
C TYR A 331 -23.51 -6.73 9.09
N LEU A 332 -22.96 -5.70 9.73
CA LEU A 332 -21.96 -5.80 10.80
C LEU A 332 -22.57 -6.14 12.17
N ASP A 333 -23.81 -5.70 12.42
CA ASP A 333 -24.50 -5.90 13.70
C ASP A 333 -24.78 -7.38 13.96
N TYR A 334 -24.77 -7.79 15.23
CA TYR A 334 -25.14 -9.15 15.61
C TYR A 334 -26.61 -9.44 15.25
N PRO A 335 -26.89 -10.50 14.48
CA PRO A 335 -28.22 -10.76 13.96
C PRO A 335 -29.18 -11.32 15.02
N LYS A 336 -30.48 -11.11 14.80
CA LYS A 336 -31.57 -11.66 15.63
C LYS A 336 -32.05 -13.01 15.05
N CYS A 337 -31.13 -13.95 14.95
CA CYS A 337 -31.39 -15.33 14.53
C CYS A 337 -30.39 -16.31 15.17
N ASP A 338 -30.65 -17.61 15.01
CA ASP A 338 -29.73 -18.67 15.43
C ASP A 338 -28.44 -18.61 14.58
N MET A 339 -27.31 -18.71 15.27
CA MET A 339 -25.95 -18.58 14.73
C MET A 339 -25.09 -19.82 15.00
N ASP A 340 -25.69 -20.92 15.45
CA ASP A 340 -24.98 -22.17 15.69
C ASP A 340 -24.52 -22.84 14.39
N GLY A 341 -23.42 -23.59 14.46
CA GLY A 341 -22.92 -24.45 13.37
C GLY A 341 -21.88 -23.84 12.43
N TYR A 342 -21.49 -22.57 12.60
CA TYR A 342 -20.39 -21.96 11.85
C TYR A 342 -19.03 -22.24 12.49
N ALA A 343 -18.01 -22.51 11.66
CA ALA A 343 -16.63 -22.64 12.15
C ALA A 343 -16.06 -21.31 12.62
N PHE A 344 -16.41 -20.22 11.94
CA PHE A 344 -16.25 -18.85 12.44
C PHE A 344 -17.02 -17.84 11.58
N ILE A 345 -17.40 -16.71 12.20
CA ILE A 345 -17.85 -15.50 11.52
C ILE A 345 -16.75 -14.44 11.63
N GLU A 346 -16.21 -14.00 10.51
CA GLU A 346 -15.17 -12.98 10.46
C GLU A 346 -15.74 -11.59 10.71
N PHE A 347 -15.38 -10.97 11.82
CA PHE A 347 -15.64 -9.56 12.03
C PHE A 347 -14.60 -8.74 11.25
N ALA A 348 -15.05 -7.70 10.54
CA ALA A 348 -14.20 -6.81 9.75
C ALA A 348 -14.02 -5.47 10.48
N PRO A 349 -13.03 -5.31 11.38
CA PRO A 349 -12.89 -4.13 12.21
C PRO A 349 -12.24 -2.95 11.46
N TYR A 350 -12.66 -2.61 10.25
CA TYR A 350 -12.00 -1.56 9.45
C TYR A 350 -12.15 -0.14 10.05
N ALA A 351 -13.15 0.08 10.90
CA ALA A 351 -13.43 1.36 11.56
C ALA A 351 -12.77 1.50 12.95
N ARG A 352 -11.71 0.72 13.22
CA ARG A 352 -10.93 0.77 14.47
C ARG A 352 -9.72 1.70 14.36
N CYS A 353 -9.05 1.94 15.48
CA CYS A 353 -7.74 2.57 15.50
C CYS A 353 -6.61 1.56 15.15
N PHE A 354 -5.69 1.96 14.28
CA PHE A 354 -4.49 1.21 13.87
C PHE A 354 -3.18 1.79 14.46
N VAL A 355 -3.31 2.74 15.38
CA VAL A 355 -2.20 3.34 16.15
C VAL A 355 -2.28 2.87 17.59
N HIS A 356 -3.44 3.09 18.23
CA HIS A 356 -3.66 2.69 19.61
C HIS A 356 -4.15 1.25 19.70
N ASP A 357 -3.74 0.57 20.77
CA ASP A 357 -4.28 -0.74 21.17
C ASP A 357 -5.82 -0.68 21.22
N ILE A 358 -6.49 -1.78 20.85
CA ILE A 358 -7.96 -1.88 20.80
C ILE A 358 -8.61 -1.55 22.14
N SER A 359 -7.93 -1.75 23.27
CA SER A 359 -8.46 -1.41 24.60
C SER A 359 -8.48 0.11 24.89
N HIS A 360 -7.75 0.90 24.10
CA HIS A 360 -7.68 2.35 24.25
C HIS A 360 -9.04 3.02 23.99
N GLN A 361 -9.35 4.07 24.77
CA GLN A 361 -10.67 4.71 24.82
C GLN A 361 -10.90 5.79 23.75
N CYS A 362 -10.16 5.75 22.64
CA CYS A 362 -10.38 6.66 21.50
C CYS A 362 -11.69 6.32 20.77
N ALA A 363 -12.27 7.30 20.08
CA ALA A 363 -13.59 7.17 19.47
C ALA A 363 -13.70 5.98 18.48
N PRO A 364 -12.72 5.73 17.58
CA PRO A 364 -12.81 4.58 16.68
C PRO A 364 -12.81 3.23 17.40
N ASN A 365 -11.97 3.06 18.44
CA ASN A 365 -11.92 1.80 19.19
C ASN A 365 -13.18 1.59 20.04
N LYS A 366 -13.74 2.66 20.63
CA LYS A 366 -15.04 2.58 21.32
C LYS A 366 -16.14 2.09 20.40
N TYR A 367 -16.26 2.68 19.21
CA TYR A 367 -17.22 2.25 18.21
C TYR A 367 -16.98 0.79 17.78
N ALA A 368 -15.74 0.44 17.42
CA ALA A 368 -15.40 -0.92 17.02
C ALA A 368 -15.72 -1.96 18.11
N LEU A 369 -15.40 -1.66 19.38
CA LEU A 369 -15.71 -2.54 20.51
C LEU A 369 -17.21 -2.60 20.81
N GLU A 370 -17.96 -1.51 20.66
CA GLU A 370 -19.41 -1.50 20.84
C GLU A 370 -20.09 -2.47 19.86
N VAL A 371 -19.71 -2.40 18.59
CA VAL A 371 -20.29 -3.25 17.54
C VAL A 371 -19.79 -4.70 17.60
N TRP A 372 -18.52 -4.91 17.97
CA TRP A 372 -17.94 -6.25 18.03
C TRP A 372 -18.31 -7.02 19.31
N SER A 373 -18.51 -6.30 20.42
CA SER A 373 -18.81 -6.86 21.75
C SER A 373 -19.94 -7.90 21.77
N PRO A 374 -21.10 -7.70 21.11
CA PRO A 374 -22.15 -8.70 21.03
C PRO A 374 -21.68 -10.03 20.42
N TRP A 375 -20.87 -9.99 19.36
CA TRP A 375 -20.29 -11.18 18.74
C TRP A 375 -19.36 -11.91 19.72
N LEU A 376 -18.46 -11.19 20.38
CA LEU A 376 -17.49 -11.77 21.33
C LEU A 376 -18.19 -12.42 22.54
N ARG A 377 -19.33 -11.89 22.98
CA ARG A 377 -20.11 -12.46 24.10
C ARG A 377 -21.10 -13.56 23.70
N SER A 378 -21.35 -13.75 22.41
CA SER A 378 -22.38 -14.68 21.93
C SER A 378 -22.02 -16.16 22.11
N GLY A 379 -20.73 -16.48 22.30
CA GLY A 379 -20.23 -17.86 22.27
C GLY A 379 -20.07 -18.45 20.86
N VAL A 380 -20.53 -17.75 19.82
CA VAL A 380 -20.29 -18.12 18.42
C VAL A 380 -18.79 -17.98 18.12
N PRO A 381 -18.16 -18.96 17.46
CA PRO A 381 -16.80 -18.81 16.96
C PRO A 381 -16.64 -17.53 16.12
N THR A 382 -15.79 -16.60 16.56
CA THR A 382 -15.52 -15.36 15.83
C THR A 382 -14.16 -15.43 15.15
N GLY A 383 -14.04 -14.79 13.99
CA GLY A 383 -12.79 -14.57 13.27
C GLY A 383 -12.55 -13.08 13.05
N VAL A 384 -11.41 -12.74 12.47
CA VAL A 384 -11.03 -11.36 12.12
C VAL A 384 -10.59 -11.31 10.66
N TYR A 385 -11.27 -10.47 9.89
CA TYR A 385 -10.80 -10.00 8.59
C TYR A 385 -10.06 -8.67 8.79
N GLY A 386 -8.74 -8.74 8.98
CA GLY A 386 -7.90 -7.58 9.33
C GLY A 386 -7.57 -6.68 8.15
N TYR A 387 -7.34 -5.39 8.41
CA TYR A 387 -6.99 -4.38 7.40
C TYR A 387 -5.68 -3.66 7.71
N GLU A 388 -4.94 -4.07 8.75
CA GLU A 388 -3.71 -3.44 9.25
C GLU A 388 -2.62 -3.23 8.19
N PHE A 389 -2.62 -4.03 7.12
CA PHE A 389 -1.67 -3.91 6.01
C PHE A 389 -2.21 -3.14 4.81
N ASP A 390 -3.46 -2.70 4.89
CA ASP A 390 -4.19 -1.96 3.85
C ASP A 390 -4.62 -0.54 4.28
N ILE A 391 -4.10 -0.09 5.42
CA ILE A 391 -4.54 1.19 5.97
C ILE A 391 -4.04 2.41 5.19
N LEU A 392 -3.09 2.24 4.25
CA LEU A 392 -2.44 3.33 3.51
C LEU A 392 -2.50 3.18 1.99
N SER A 393 -2.77 4.30 1.29
CA SER A 393 -2.69 4.41 -0.17
C SER A 393 -1.83 5.63 -0.60
N PRO A 394 -0.68 5.42 -1.28
CA PRO A 394 -0.09 4.13 -1.63
C PRO A 394 0.34 3.33 -0.40
N SER A 395 0.43 2.00 -0.54
CA SER A 395 0.91 1.11 0.53
C SER A 395 2.34 1.46 0.95
N MET A 396 2.58 1.43 2.26
CA MET A 396 3.82 1.81 2.94
C MET A 396 4.18 0.79 4.01
N MET A 397 5.47 0.61 4.31
CA MET A 397 5.89 -0.19 5.46
C MET A 397 5.44 0.47 6.77
N ILE A 398 4.63 -0.23 7.56
CA ILE A 398 4.12 0.29 8.84
C ILE A 398 4.74 -0.50 10.00
N PRO A 399 5.47 0.15 10.93
CA PRO A 399 6.13 -0.54 12.03
C PRO A 399 5.16 -0.78 13.20
N VAL A 400 4.11 -1.59 12.98
CA VAL A 400 3.04 -1.88 13.96
C VAL A 400 3.39 -3.02 14.93
N TYR A 401 4.64 -3.18 15.34
CA TYR A 401 5.12 -4.43 15.94
C TYR A 401 4.50 -4.75 17.30
N HIS A 402 4.54 -3.83 18.27
CA HIS A 402 3.89 -4.07 19.57
C HIS A 402 2.36 -4.05 19.46
N TRP A 403 1.81 -3.23 18.54
CA TRP A 403 0.38 -3.22 18.24
C TRP A 403 -0.11 -4.61 17.80
N LEU A 404 0.62 -5.33 16.95
CA LEU A 404 0.28 -6.70 16.55
C LEU A 404 0.25 -7.68 17.74
N SER A 405 1.08 -7.47 18.76
CA SER A 405 1.09 -8.31 19.97
C SER A 405 -0.12 -8.03 20.85
N ASP A 406 -0.44 -6.76 21.07
CA ASP A 406 -1.64 -6.37 21.84
C ASP A 406 -2.91 -6.94 21.19
N GLN A 407 -2.96 -6.91 19.86
CA GLN A 407 -4.02 -7.50 19.06
C GLN A 407 -4.14 -9.02 19.25
N ALA A 408 -3.03 -9.75 19.12
CA ALA A 408 -3.02 -11.19 19.32
C ALA A 408 -3.47 -11.59 20.74
N ARG A 409 -3.08 -10.82 21.75
CA ARG A 409 -3.52 -11.03 23.14
C ARG A 409 -5.00 -10.76 23.32
N PHE A 410 -5.53 -9.71 22.71
CA PHE A 410 -6.96 -9.43 22.68
C PHE A 410 -7.75 -10.57 22.01
N PHE A 411 -7.26 -11.08 20.87
CA PHE A 411 -7.90 -12.19 20.15
C PHE A 411 -7.95 -13.46 20.99
N ARG A 412 -6.83 -13.86 21.61
CA ARG A 412 -6.79 -14.99 22.53
C ARG A 412 -7.75 -14.81 23.71
N LYS A 413 -7.72 -13.64 24.36
CA LYS A 413 -8.59 -13.34 25.52
C LYS A 413 -10.08 -13.50 25.20
N ASN A 414 -10.49 -13.15 23.98
CA ASN A 414 -11.87 -13.22 23.53
C ASN A 414 -12.19 -14.46 22.69
N ASN A 415 -11.32 -15.49 22.72
CA ASN A 415 -11.51 -16.76 22.03
C ASN A 415 -11.79 -16.60 20.51
N VAL A 416 -11.10 -15.64 19.86
CA VAL A 416 -11.13 -15.47 18.41
C VAL A 416 -10.47 -16.68 17.75
N GLN A 417 -11.22 -17.38 16.90
CA GLN A 417 -10.81 -18.62 16.26
C GLN A 417 -10.00 -18.41 14.98
N ALA A 418 -10.20 -17.29 14.27
CA ALA A 418 -9.54 -17.05 12.99
C ALA A 418 -8.98 -15.63 12.88
N VAL A 419 -7.78 -15.49 12.31
CA VAL A 419 -7.19 -14.20 11.94
C VAL A 419 -6.65 -14.30 10.52
N ILE A 420 -7.27 -13.55 9.60
CA ILE A 420 -6.99 -13.58 8.16
C ILE A 420 -6.98 -12.14 7.62
N PRO A 421 -5.94 -11.34 7.92
CA PRO A 421 -5.78 -9.99 7.39
C PRO A 421 -5.67 -9.95 5.85
N GLU A 422 -6.22 -8.91 5.27
CA GLU A 422 -6.10 -8.56 3.86
C GLU A 422 -4.73 -7.96 3.55
N ILE A 423 -4.18 -8.37 2.41
CA ILE A 423 -2.91 -7.87 1.87
C ILE A 423 -3.13 -7.28 0.47
N PRO A 424 -2.98 -5.95 0.29
CA PRO A 424 -3.11 -5.29 -1.01
C PRO A 424 -1.92 -5.56 -1.93
N GLY A 425 -2.20 -5.83 -3.20
CA GLY A 425 -1.18 -6.04 -4.25
C GLY A 425 -0.50 -7.42 -4.21
N THR A 426 0.12 -7.82 -5.33
CA THR A 426 0.68 -9.18 -5.51
C THR A 426 2.02 -9.28 -6.20
N TYR A 427 2.51 -10.53 -6.20
CA TYR A 427 3.61 -11.13 -6.94
C TYR A 427 3.44 -11.03 -8.47
N ALA A 428 2.43 -10.33 -8.98
CA ALA A 428 2.11 -10.17 -10.40
C ALA A 428 3.01 -9.16 -11.12
N SER A 429 4.31 -9.13 -10.81
CA SER A 429 5.30 -8.55 -11.72
C SER A 429 6.10 -9.68 -12.35
N LYS A 430 6.51 -9.50 -13.61
CA LYS A 430 7.40 -10.41 -14.37
C LYS A 430 8.74 -10.74 -13.68
N TRP A 431 9.00 -10.14 -12.52
CA TRP A 431 10.21 -10.26 -11.73
C TRP A 431 10.04 -11.09 -10.45
N GLY A 432 8.92 -11.80 -10.27
CA GLY A 432 8.79 -12.87 -9.26
C GLY A 432 8.85 -12.44 -7.78
N HIS A 433 8.96 -11.15 -7.48
CA HIS A 433 9.00 -10.63 -6.11
C HIS A 433 7.80 -9.68 -5.93
N ALA A 434 6.75 -10.13 -5.25
CA ALA A 434 5.79 -9.19 -4.68
C ALA A 434 6.51 -8.33 -3.67
N ARG A 435 6.05 -7.09 -3.61
CA ARG A 435 6.27 -6.18 -2.51
C ARG A 435 5.62 -6.72 -1.23
N ILE A 436 6.24 -7.71 -0.57
CA ILE A 436 6.11 -7.80 0.89
C ILE A 436 7.08 -6.75 1.42
N ASP A 437 6.65 -5.50 1.35
CA ASP A 437 7.41 -4.37 1.87
C ASP A 437 7.43 -4.39 3.42
N MET A 438 6.56 -5.20 4.03
CA MET A 438 6.37 -5.32 5.48
C MET A 438 6.89 -6.64 6.06
N ARG A 439 8.09 -7.08 5.62
CA ARG A 439 8.65 -8.42 5.95
C ARG A 439 8.66 -8.71 7.44
N LEU A 440 9.21 -7.80 8.24
CA LEU A 440 9.28 -7.96 9.68
C LEU A 440 7.89 -8.02 10.33
N ALA A 441 6.94 -7.18 9.90
CA ALA A 441 5.59 -7.19 10.45
C ALA A 441 4.86 -8.52 10.16
N PHE A 442 5.01 -9.08 8.95
CA PHE A 442 4.43 -10.37 8.58
C PHE A 442 5.03 -11.54 9.35
N TYR A 443 6.35 -11.53 9.54
CA TYR A 443 7.02 -12.51 10.38
C TYR A 443 6.47 -12.42 11.81
N LEU A 444 6.53 -11.24 12.42
CA LEU A 444 6.07 -11.01 13.79
C LEU A 444 4.62 -11.43 13.97
N TYR A 445 3.72 -11.02 13.07
CA TYR A 445 2.31 -11.36 13.23
C TYR A 445 2.06 -12.86 13.14
N SER A 446 2.74 -13.56 12.23
CA SER A 446 2.65 -15.03 12.15
C SER A 446 3.15 -15.70 13.44
N ARG A 447 4.23 -15.20 14.04
CA ARG A 447 4.71 -15.69 15.35
C ARG A 447 3.72 -15.37 16.48
N LEU A 448 3.15 -14.17 16.48
CA LEU A 448 2.23 -13.70 17.53
C LEU A 448 0.83 -14.33 17.46
N MET A 449 0.35 -14.68 16.26
CA MET A 449 -0.89 -15.48 16.10
C MET A 449 -0.73 -16.91 16.65
N TRP A 450 0.50 -17.43 16.66
CA TRP A 450 0.82 -18.71 17.29
C TRP A 450 1.02 -18.56 18.80
N ASP A 451 1.80 -17.57 19.22
CA ASP A 451 2.19 -17.29 20.60
C ASP A 451 2.07 -15.78 20.92
N PRO A 452 0.92 -15.32 21.43
CA PRO A 452 0.67 -13.91 21.75
C PRO A 452 1.54 -13.34 22.88
N ASP A 453 2.18 -14.20 23.68
CA ASP A 453 3.04 -13.78 24.78
C ASP A 453 4.52 -13.73 24.39
N ALA A 454 4.86 -14.11 23.14
CA ALA A 454 6.22 -13.99 22.63
C ALA A 454 6.74 -12.55 22.78
N ASP A 455 7.98 -12.42 23.26
CA ASP A 455 8.63 -11.12 23.43
C ASP A 455 8.92 -10.50 22.04
N VAL A 456 8.15 -9.48 21.70
CA VAL A 456 8.27 -8.73 20.44
C VAL A 456 9.69 -8.18 20.26
N ASN A 457 10.32 -7.66 21.31
CA ASN A 457 11.67 -7.14 21.24
C ASN A 457 12.68 -8.25 20.99
N ALA A 458 12.51 -9.43 21.62
CA ALA A 458 13.34 -10.58 21.34
C ALA A 458 13.19 -11.06 19.88
N LEU A 459 11.98 -11.05 19.32
CA LEU A 459 11.74 -11.41 17.93
C LEU A 459 12.35 -10.39 16.94
N ILE A 460 12.26 -9.09 17.22
CA ILE A 460 12.93 -8.04 16.43
C ILE A 460 14.45 -8.22 16.51
N ARG A 461 14.97 -8.49 17.72
CA ARG A 461 16.40 -8.72 17.94
C ARG A 461 16.91 -9.92 17.16
N ASP A 462 16.18 -11.04 17.22
CA ASP A 462 16.48 -12.26 16.47
C ASP A 462 16.50 -11.99 14.95
N PHE A 463 15.50 -11.28 14.42
CA PHE A 463 15.51 -10.83 13.03
C PHE A 463 16.77 -10.03 12.69
N CYS A 464 17.10 -9.02 13.50
CA CYS A 464 18.29 -8.19 13.26
C CYS A 464 19.60 -8.98 13.32
N ASN A 465 19.72 -9.95 14.22
CA ASN A 465 20.92 -10.78 14.35
C ASN A 465 21.17 -11.65 13.11
N TYR A 466 20.12 -12.18 12.48
CA TYR A 466 20.27 -13.04 11.30
C TYR A 466 20.34 -12.25 9.99
N VAL A 467 19.61 -11.15 9.87
CA VAL A 467 19.52 -10.34 8.64
C VAL A 467 20.68 -9.36 8.54
N TYR A 468 21.12 -8.80 9.67
CA TYR A 468 22.18 -7.79 9.77
C TYR A 468 23.23 -8.15 10.84
N PRO A 469 23.83 -9.34 10.84
CA PRO A 469 24.76 -9.76 11.90
C PRO A 469 25.87 -8.74 12.21
N SER A 470 26.39 -8.03 11.22
CA SER A 470 27.39 -6.96 11.41
C SER A 470 26.83 -5.69 12.03
N ALA A 471 25.54 -5.41 11.86
CA ALA A 471 24.87 -4.15 12.23
C ALA A 471 23.58 -4.38 13.05
N ALA A 472 23.53 -5.49 13.79
CA ALA A 472 22.30 -5.94 14.45
C ALA A 472 21.80 -4.93 15.49
N ASP A 473 22.71 -4.28 16.21
CA ASP A 473 22.38 -3.24 17.19
C ASP A 473 21.77 -2.00 16.55
N GLU A 474 22.36 -1.51 15.46
CA GLU A 474 21.86 -0.34 14.73
C GLU A 474 20.47 -0.59 14.16
N MET A 475 20.27 -1.76 13.56
CA MET A 475 19.00 -2.11 12.94
C MET A 475 17.93 -2.41 13.99
N TYR A 476 18.29 -3.02 15.12
CA TYR A 476 17.38 -3.19 16.25
C TYR A 476 16.95 -1.83 16.82
N ALA A 477 17.89 -0.90 17.00
CA ALA A 477 17.59 0.45 17.46
C ALA A 477 16.67 1.20 16.47
N TYR A 478 16.87 1.00 15.16
CA TYR A 478 16.00 1.56 14.13
C TYR A 478 14.57 1.00 14.22
N HIS A 479 14.40 -0.32 14.16
CA HIS A 479 13.07 -0.95 14.17
C HIS A 479 12.28 -0.64 15.44
N THR A 480 12.93 -0.71 16.61
CA THR A 480 12.28 -0.39 17.89
C THR A 480 11.95 1.09 18.04
N MET A 481 12.78 2.01 17.53
CA MET A 481 12.47 3.43 17.49
C MET A 481 11.25 3.71 16.61
N MET A 482 11.20 3.11 15.43
CA MET A 482 10.10 3.29 14.48
C MET A 482 8.78 2.75 15.04
N ASP A 483 8.79 1.59 15.66
CA ASP A 483 7.60 1.00 16.27
C ASP A 483 7.07 1.78 17.48
N ARG A 484 7.97 2.28 18.35
CA ARG A 484 7.60 3.23 19.41
C ARG A 484 7.06 4.54 18.85
N ALA A 485 7.66 5.06 17.78
CA ALA A 485 7.19 6.28 17.15
C ALA A 485 5.78 6.13 16.56
N TRP A 486 5.45 4.97 15.99
CA TRP A 486 4.12 4.70 15.46
C TRP A 486 3.08 4.61 16.58
N SER A 487 3.34 3.79 17.59
CA SER A 487 2.40 3.51 18.70
C SER A 487 2.20 4.69 19.67
N SER A 488 3.13 5.65 19.72
CA SER A 488 3.04 6.83 20.60
C SER A 488 2.35 8.05 19.98
N GLN A 489 1.85 7.94 18.74
CA GLN A 489 1.10 9.02 18.12
C GLN A 489 -0.16 9.32 18.95
N LYS A 490 -0.47 10.61 19.11
CA LYS A 490 -1.68 11.08 19.79
C LYS A 490 -2.88 10.99 18.87
N GLN A 491 -2.66 11.23 17.58
CA GLN A 491 -3.70 11.11 16.57
C GLN A 491 -4.14 9.66 16.43
N ASP A 492 -5.46 9.42 16.52
CA ASP A 492 -6.04 8.15 16.11
C ASP A 492 -6.08 8.03 14.58
N PHE A 493 -5.89 6.81 14.10
CA PHE A 493 -5.91 6.51 12.68
C PHE A 493 -6.87 5.35 12.41
N SER A 494 -7.95 5.62 11.68
CA SER A 494 -9.02 4.66 11.40
C SER A 494 -9.38 4.64 9.92
N GLY A 495 -9.98 3.54 9.47
CA GLY A 495 -10.28 3.29 8.07
C GLY A 495 -9.11 2.64 7.32
N TYR A 496 -9.30 2.49 6.01
CA TYR A 496 -8.35 1.86 5.10
C TYR A 496 -8.14 2.75 3.88
N PHE A 497 -7.03 2.56 3.16
CA PHE A 497 -6.59 3.41 2.05
C PHE A 497 -6.38 4.90 2.37
N SER A 498 -6.11 5.23 3.63
CA SER A 498 -5.83 6.60 4.05
C SER A 498 -4.50 7.11 3.48
N SER A 499 -4.32 8.43 3.39
CA SER A 499 -3.09 8.99 2.85
C SER A 499 -1.91 8.85 3.83
N PRO A 500 -0.72 8.37 3.40
CA PRO A 500 0.49 8.40 4.22
C PRO A 500 0.88 9.79 4.73
N ILE A 501 0.45 10.85 4.04
CA ILE A 501 0.67 12.25 4.43
C ILE A 501 0.11 12.50 5.83
N THR A 502 -1.15 12.09 6.05
CA THR A 502 -1.83 12.28 7.33
C THR A 502 -1.16 11.49 8.45
N ALA A 503 -0.75 10.25 8.19
CA ALA A 503 -0.08 9.39 9.17
C ALA A 503 1.37 9.82 9.48
N SER A 504 2.00 10.66 8.65
CA SER A 504 3.42 10.99 8.78
C SER A 504 3.72 12.08 9.82
N ALA A 505 2.74 12.92 10.19
CA ALA A 505 2.95 14.19 10.87
C ALA A 505 3.58 14.05 12.27
N GLU A 506 3.07 13.11 13.09
CA GLU A 506 3.57 12.85 14.45
C GLU A 506 4.57 11.70 14.48
N PHE A 507 4.52 10.82 13.48
CA PHE A 507 5.36 9.64 13.36
C PHE A 507 6.77 9.96 12.87
N ILE A 508 6.90 10.81 11.84
CA ILE A 508 8.18 11.22 11.26
C ILE A 508 8.48 12.65 11.73
N THR A 509 9.65 12.85 12.33
CA THR A 509 10.11 14.17 12.79
C THR A 509 11.56 14.42 12.36
N PRO A 510 12.04 15.67 12.33
CA PRO A 510 13.43 15.97 11.97
C PRO A 510 14.46 15.21 12.84
N GLU A 511 14.17 15.06 14.13
CA GLU A 511 15.04 14.34 15.09
C GLU A 511 15.10 12.85 14.76
N ARG A 512 13.95 12.23 14.43
CA ARG A 512 13.91 10.82 14.05
C ARG A 512 14.53 10.58 12.68
N ILE A 513 14.36 11.51 11.74
CA ILE A 513 15.05 11.49 10.43
C ILE A 513 16.56 11.51 10.64
N ALA A 514 17.06 12.45 11.46
CA ALA A 514 18.46 12.56 11.81
C ALA A 514 18.99 11.27 12.43
N ARG A 515 18.29 10.76 13.44
CA ARG A 515 18.67 9.53 14.15
C ARG A 515 18.70 8.31 13.24
N THR A 516 17.73 8.15 12.36
CA THR A 516 17.71 7.04 11.39
C THR A 516 18.91 7.12 10.43
N PHE A 517 19.26 8.31 9.93
CA PHE A 517 20.42 8.46 9.06
C PHE A 517 21.74 8.14 9.77
N GLU A 518 21.88 8.50 11.05
CA GLU A 518 23.03 8.08 11.86
C GLU A 518 23.13 6.57 11.99
N LEU A 519 22.02 5.91 12.35
CA LEU A 519 21.95 4.45 12.47
C LEU A 519 22.29 3.77 11.15
N PHE A 520 21.74 4.23 10.03
CA PHE A 520 22.03 3.69 8.71
C PHE A 520 23.47 3.92 8.26
N ARG A 521 24.09 5.06 8.62
CA ARG A 521 25.52 5.30 8.37
C ARG A 521 26.38 4.33 9.18
N ALA A 522 26.13 4.21 10.47
CA ALA A 522 26.85 3.29 11.36
C ALA A 522 26.69 1.82 10.89
N ALA A 523 25.48 1.41 10.52
CA ALA A 523 25.22 0.10 9.96
C ALA A 523 26.00 -0.14 8.66
N SER A 524 26.01 0.85 7.75
CA SER A 524 26.76 0.76 6.49
C SER A 524 28.27 0.62 6.73
N GLU A 525 28.82 1.35 7.70
CA GLU A 525 30.24 1.29 8.07
C GLU A 525 30.63 -0.05 8.70
N LYS A 526 29.76 -0.64 9.53
CA LYS A 526 29.99 -1.97 10.12
C LYS A 526 29.89 -3.07 9.06
N ILE A 527 28.86 -3.06 8.23
CA ILE A 527 28.68 -4.04 7.14
C ILE A 527 29.86 -3.97 6.17
N ALA A 528 30.36 -2.76 5.84
CA ALA A 528 31.53 -2.62 4.96
C ALA A 528 32.80 -3.31 5.48
N LYS A 529 32.89 -3.54 6.80
CA LYS A 529 34.01 -4.25 7.46
C LYS A 529 33.79 -5.76 7.58
N ASN A 530 32.62 -6.29 7.22
CA ASN A 530 32.38 -7.74 7.23
C ASN A 530 33.37 -8.41 6.24
N PRO A 531 34.23 -9.35 6.68
CA PRO A 531 35.21 -9.98 5.82
C PRO A 531 34.59 -10.89 4.74
N ASP A 532 33.41 -11.48 4.99
CA ASP A 532 32.72 -12.35 4.03
C ASP A 532 32.04 -11.50 2.93
N PRO A 533 32.49 -11.60 1.65
CA PRO A 533 31.91 -10.81 0.57
C PRO A 533 30.44 -11.13 0.27
N GLY A 534 30.03 -12.39 0.44
CA GLY A 534 28.67 -12.84 0.20
C GLY A 534 27.73 -12.32 1.28
N GLU A 535 28.11 -12.45 2.54
CA GLU A 535 27.34 -11.92 3.66
C GLU A 535 27.26 -10.39 3.62
N ARG A 536 28.39 -9.72 3.40
CA ARG A 536 28.46 -8.26 3.21
C ARG A 536 27.53 -7.77 2.10
N GLY A 537 27.52 -8.48 0.96
CA GLY A 537 26.65 -8.15 -0.17
C GLY A 537 25.16 -8.29 0.17
N ARG A 538 24.79 -9.36 0.88
CA ARG A 538 23.42 -9.60 1.37
C ARG A 538 23.01 -8.52 2.37
N GLU A 539 23.79 -8.30 3.43
CA GLU A 539 23.48 -7.29 4.46
C GLU A 539 23.30 -5.90 3.85
N LYS A 540 24.16 -5.51 2.90
CA LYS A 540 24.04 -4.24 2.19
C LYS A 540 22.73 -4.15 1.41
N LYS A 541 22.34 -5.20 0.69
CA LYS A 541 21.08 -5.25 -0.07
C LYS A 541 19.88 -5.07 0.85
N GLU A 542 19.88 -5.73 2.00
CA GLU A 542 18.79 -5.62 2.97
C GLU A 542 18.78 -4.26 3.67
N LEU A 543 19.93 -3.64 3.91
CA LEU A 543 20.00 -2.29 4.47
C LEU A 543 19.50 -1.24 3.46
N ASP A 544 19.86 -1.40 2.19
CA ASP A 544 19.41 -0.50 1.12
C ASP A 544 17.89 -0.63 0.87
N PHE A 545 17.33 -1.83 1.09
CA PHE A 545 15.88 -2.03 1.12
C PHE A 545 15.20 -1.22 2.24
N GLU A 546 15.69 -1.31 3.48
CA GLU A 546 15.13 -0.55 4.62
C GLU A 546 15.28 0.97 4.43
N LYS A 547 16.44 1.43 3.95
CA LYS A 547 16.67 2.85 3.59
C LYS A 547 15.62 3.35 2.60
N LYS A 548 15.26 2.55 1.60
CA LYS A 548 14.25 2.89 0.60
C LYS A 548 12.86 3.01 1.22
N GLN A 549 12.47 2.09 2.11
CA GLN A 549 11.17 2.17 2.80
C GLN A 549 11.09 3.42 3.67
N PHE A 550 12.14 3.70 4.44
CA PHE A 550 12.21 4.91 5.27
C PHE A 550 12.16 6.20 4.44
N ALA A 551 12.88 6.26 3.32
CA ALA A 551 12.87 7.42 2.42
C ALA A 551 11.46 7.74 1.89
N GLY A 552 10.61 6.72 1.70
CA GLY A 552 9.20 6.92 1.35
C GLY A 552 8.43 7.70 2.43
N TRP A 553 8.65 7.38 3.70
CA TRP A 553 8.05 8.10 4.82
C TRP A 553 8.57 9.53 4.95
N VAL A 554 9.88 9.74 4.76
CA VAL A 554 10.48 11.08 4.75
C VAL A 554 9.85 11.95 3.66
N LYS A 555 9.64 11.39 2.46
CA LYS A 555 8.94 12.09 1.38
C LYS A 555 7.54 12.56 1.79
N PHE A 556 6.74 11.68 2.40
CA PHE A 556 5.37 12.04 2.81
C PHE A 556 5.32 13.04 3.95
N TYR A 557 6.26 12.97 4.89
CA TYR A 557 6.42 13.99 5.92
C TYR A 557 6.66 15.37 5.31
N TRP A 558 7.57 15.49 4.34
CA TRP A 558 7.83 16.77 3.68
C TRP A 558 6.64 17.25 2.85
N GLN A 559 5.93 16.35 2.17
CA GLN A 559 4.67 16.70 1.49
C GLN A 559 3.60 17.18 2.48
N ASN A 560 3.52 16.59 3.67
CA ASN A 560 2.60 17.05 4.71
C ASN A 560 3.00 18.42 5.23
N ALA A 561 4.29 18.66 5.48
CA ALA A 561 4.79 19.99 5.85
C ALA A 561 4.46 21.04 4.78
N GLU A 562 4.59 20.70 3.50
CA GLU A 562 4.18 21.56 2.38
C GLU A 562 2.67 21.85 2.39
N ASN A 563 1.83 20.84 2.65
CA ASN A 563 0.37 20.94 2.67
C ASN A 563 -0.19 21.67 3.90
N VAL A 564 0.26 21.32 5.11
CA VAL A 564 -0.23 21.86 6.40
C VAL A 564 0.17 23.32 6.58
N LEU A 565 1.34 23.71 6.08
CA LEU A 565 1.79 25.09 6.18
C LEU A 565 1.09 26.02 5.16
N ASN A 566 0.27 25.48 4.24
CA ASN A 566 -0.31 26.23 3.13
C ASN A 566 0.76 27.13 2.47
N VAL A 567 1.98 26.61 2.36
CA VAL A 567 3.16 27.36 1.90
C VAL A 567 3.10 27.31 0.38
N PRO A 568 2.73 28.40 -0.32
CA PRO A 568 3.07 28.46 -1.74
C PRO A 568 4.58 28.35 -1.80
N GLN A 569 5.13 27.46 -2.64
CA GLN A 569 6.57 27.34 -2.97
C GLN A 569 7.33 28.61 -2.60
N LYS A 570 7.83 28.70 -1.36
CA LYS A 570 8.28 30.01 -0.89
C LYS A 570 9.63 30.21 -1.54
N LYS A 571 9.72 31.27 -2.35
CA LYS A 571 10.98 31.88 -2.76
C LYS A 571 11.84 32.32 -1.55
N ALA A 572 11.47 32.02 -0.30
CA ALA A 572 12.28 32.29 0.87
C ALA A 572 11.98 31.39 2.09
N VAL A 573 13.02 30.96 2.81
CA VAL A 573 12.94 30.21 4.08
C VAL A 573 13.46 31.12 5.19
N LYS A 574 12.71 31.24 6.29
CA LYS A 574 13.15 31.93 7.52
C LYS A 574 13.23 30.91 8.65
N ALA A 575 14.33 30.86 9.38
CA ALA A 575 14.49 29.98 10.54
C ALA A 575 15.42 30.62 11.59
N ASP A 576 15.26 30.18 12.83
CA ASP A 576 16.04 30.65 13.97
C ASP A 576 17.35 29.84 14.10
N ILE A 577 18.45 30.53 14.41
CA ILE A 577 19.81 29.98 14.58
C ILE A 577 20.05 29.61 16.07
N GLY A 578 19.23 30.16 16.97
CA GLY A 578 19.20 29.86 18.40
C GLY A 578 18.66 31.05 19.20
N LYS A 579 19.32 31.49 20.29
CA LYS A 579 18.78 32.57 21.15
C LYS A 579 18.91 33.93 20.46
N ASP A 580 17.78 34.46 20.00
CA ASP A 580 17.62 35.78 19.37
C ASP A 580 18.32 35.98 18.00
N ALA A 581 18.89 34.92 17.42
CA ALA A 581 19.42 34.91 16.06
C ALA A 581 18.51 34.19 15.07
N ALA A 582 18.36 34.75 13.86
CA ALA A 582 17.58 34.18 12.78
C ALA A 582 18.22 34.46 11.42
N PHE A 583 17.86 33.63 10.44
CA PHE A 583 18.21 33.85 9.05
C PHE A 583 17.01 33.80 8.12
N HIS A 584 17.19 34.37 6.94
CA HIS A 584 16.23 34.38 5.86
C HIS A 584 16.94 34.15 4.52
N VAL A 585 16.78 32.97 3.94
CA VAL A 585 17.27 32.67 2.59
C VAL A 585 16.18 33.00 1.57
N ARG A 586 16.51 33.67 0.46
CA ARG A 586 15.58 33.99 -0.63
C ARG A 586 16.18 33.60 -1.98
N TRP A 587 15.37 32.93 -2.81
CA TRP A 587 15.66 32.54 -4.19
C TRP A 587 14.99 33.50 -5.18
N SER A 588 15.73 33.89 -6.21
CA SER A 588 15.25 34.74 -7.29
C SER A 588 15.80 34.31 -8.64
N GLU A 589 15.36 34.97 -9.70
CA GLU A 589 15.96 34.79 -11.03
C GLU A 589 17.44 35.21 -11.10
N LYS A 590 17.96 35.91 -10.09
CA LYS A 590 19.37 36.34 -10.05
C LYS A 590 20.28 35.38 -9.28
N GLY A 591 19.72 34.59 -8.36
CA GLY A 591 20.48 33.67 -7.51
C GLY A 591 19.86 33.47 -6.13
N VAL A 592 20.66 32.92 -5.20
CA VAL A 592 20.29 32.67 -3.80
C VAL A 592 20.91 33.74 -2.90
N SER A 593 20.08 34.39 -2.08
CA SER A 593 20.49 35.38 -1.09
C SER A 593 20.21 34.88 0.32
N LEU A 594 21.09 35.19 1.27
CA LEU A 594 20.93 34.91 2.70
C LEU A 594 20.99 36.24 3.44
N ALA A 595 20.00 36.49 4.31
CA ALA A 595 20.02 37.57 5.27
C ALA A 595 20.05 36.99 6.68
N LEU A 596 20.73 37.67 7.59
CA LEU A 596 20.97 37.28 8.97
C LEU A 596 20.56 38.42 9.90
N ASN A 597 20.02 38.05 11.05
CA ASN A 597 19.76 38.93 12.18
C ASN A 597 20.16 38.17 13.44
N ALA A 598 21.34 38.46 13.97
CA ALA A 598 21.97 37.89 15.15
C ALA A 598 22.62 39.01 15.98
N PRO A 599 21.87 39.64 16.92
CA PRO A 599 22.31 40.82 17.68
C PRO A 599 23.64 40.65 18.43
N HIS A 600 24.01 39.42 18.77
CA HIS A 600 25.22 39.07 19.52
C HIS A 600 26.45 38.71 18.68
N ALA A 601 26.38 38.82 17.35
CA ALA A 601 27.48 38.47 16.45
C ALA A 601 27.89 39.64 15.55
N ASP A 602 29.18 39.75 15.24
CA ASP A 602 29.75 40.75 14.30
C ASP A 602 30.20 40.13 12.97
N GLN A 603 30.29 38.80 12.90
CA GLN A 603 30.60 38.06 11.69
C GLN A 603 29.83 36.75 11.62
N ALA A 604 29.55 36.29 10.40
CA ALA A 604 29.00 34.97 10.12
C ALA A 604 29.73 34.30 8.96
N VAL A 605 29.77 32.98 8.97
CA VAL A 605 30.24 32.15 7.86
C VAL A 605 29.12 31.19 7.48
N ALA A 606 28.61 31.32 6.25
CA ALA A 606 27.59 30.46 5.69
C ALA A 606 28.24 29.44 4.74
N GLY A 607 28.16 28.15 5.06
CA GLY A 607 28.67 27.05 4.25
C GLY A 607 27.53 26.24 3.61
N LEU A 608 27.64 25.95 2.32
CA LEU A 608 26.66 25.20 1.54
C LEU A 608 27.32 23.98 0.92
N THR A 609 26.69 22.81 1.01
CA THR A 609 27.17 21.61 0.31
C THR A 609 26.28 21.31 -0.89
N ALA A 610 26.87 21.32 -2.07
CA ALA A 610 26.20 20.98 -3.32
C ALA A 610 26.00 19.46 -3.47
N PRO A 611 25.20 18.98 -4.46
CA PRO A 611 24.92 17.57 -4.63
C PRO A 611 26.13 16.71 -4.98
N ASP A 612 27.16 17.31 -5.58
CA ASP A 612 28.45 16.66 -5.90
C ASP A 612 29.43 16.62 -4.71
N GLY A 613 29.03 17.17 -3.55
CA GLY A 613 29.85 17.24 -2.34
C GLY A 613 30.75 18.47 -2.24
N SER A 614 30.77 19.34 -3.26
CA SER A 614 31.52 20.60 -3.17
C SER A 614 30.95 21.52 -2.09
N ILE A 615 31.82 22.23 -1.39
CA ILE A 615 31.44 23.17 -0.32
C ILE A 615 31.70 24.60 -0.80
N LEU A 616 30.66 25.43 -0.72
CA LEU A 616 30.72 26.86 -0.98
C LEU A 616 30.57 27.61 0.34
N GLU A 617 31.59 28.36 0.75
CA GLU A 617 31.55 29.18 1.96
C GLU A 617 31.50 30.66 1.63
N LYS A 618 30.69 31.41 2.40
CA LYS A 618 30.56 32.85 2.29
C LYS A 618 30.66 33.50 3.65
N ARG A 619 31.64 34.39 3.82
CA ARG A 619 31.77 35.23 5.02
C ARG A 619 30.86 36.46 4.88
N ILE A 620 30.22 36.83 5.98
CA ILE A 620 29.23 37.90 6.06
C ILE A 620 29.58 38.74 7.29
N THR A 621 29.83 40.02 7.10
CA THR A 621 29.98 40.98 8.20
C THR A 621 28.58 41.36 8.70
N LEU A 622 28.38 41.37 10.01
CA LEU A 622 27.13 41.75 10.66
C LEU A 622 27.29 43.14 11.29
N THR A 623 26.54 44.12 10.81
CA THR A 623 26.46 45.48 11.40
C THR A 623 25.21 45.54 12.27
N ASP A 624 25.37 45.86 13.55
CA ASP A 624 24.30 45.80 14.57
C ASP A 624 23.57 44.44 14.58
N GLY A 625 24.35 43.36 14.39
CA GLY A 625 23.84 42.00 14.30
C GLY A 625 23.14 41.66 12.99
N ARG A 626 23.08 42.54 12.00
CA ARG A 626 22.42 42.27 10.71
C ARG A 626 23.41 42.23 9.56
N GLY A 627 23.20 41.30 8.64
CA GLY A 627 24.00 41.22 7.43
C GLY A 627 23.34 40.37 6.36
N SER A 628 23.81 40.49 5.12
CA SER A 628 23.30 39.68 4.02
C SER A 628 24.40 39.38 3.02
N ALA A 629 24.29 38.23 2.36
CA ALA A 629 25.17 37.87 1.26
C ALA A 629 24.42 37.14 0.15
N GLU A 630 24.88 37.33 -1.07
CA GLU A 630 24.54 36.47 -2.19
C GLU A 630 25.45 35.24 -2.15
N LEU A 631 24.84 34.06 -2.10
CA LEU A 631 25.53 32.80 -1.85
C LEU A 631 26.10 32.21 -3.15
N SER A 632 25.32 32.16 -4.23
CA SER A 632 25.79 31.85 -5.61
C SER A 632 24.65 31.93 -6.63
N ALA A 633 24.96 32.35 -7.87
CA ALA A 633 24.07 32.22 -9.02
C ALA A 633 23.97 30.78 -9.55
N ALA A 634 25.02 29.95 -9.37
CA ALA A 634 25.04 28.55 -9.81
C ALA A 634 24.04 27.66 -9.04
N LEU A 635 23.64 28.10 -7.83
CA LEU A 635 22.66 27.43 -7.00
C LEU A 635 21.20 27.75 -7.38
N LYS A 636 20.97 28.61 -8.39
CA LYS A 636 19.63 28.97 -8.87
C LYS A 636 18.78 27.76 -9.28
N ASN A 637 19.42 26.64 -9.65
CA ASN A 637 18.80 25.41 -10.16
C ASN A 637 19.36 24.11 -9.53
N SER A 638 19.99 24.19 -8.35
CA SER A 638 20.65 23.03 -7.72
C SER A 638 20.06 22.73 -6.35
N ASP A 639 19.94 21.44 -6.00
CA ASP A 639 19.59 21.00 -4.65
C ASP A 639 20.68 21.41 -3.66
N CYS A 640 20.31 21.76 -2.43
CA CYS A 640 21.27 21.96 -1.35
C CYS A 640 21.20 20.78 -0.39
N ARG A 641 22.29 20.01 -0.29
CA ARG A 641 22.36 18.85 0.61
C ARG A 641 22.66 19.24 2.05
N ARG A 642 23.16 20.46 2.29
CA ARG A 642 23.50 20.97 3.62
C ARG A 642 23.68 22.49 3.61
N LEU A 643 23.11 23.17 4.61
CA LEU A 643 23.43 24.56 4.98
C LEU A 643 24.00 24.58 6.40
N ARG A 644 25.12 25.28 6.59
CA ARG A 644 25.75 25.59 7.88
C ARG A 644 25.89 27.09 8.02
N ILE A 645 25.63 27.63 9.20
CA ILE A 645 25.87 29.02 9.53
C ILE A 645 26.59 29.05 10.87
N THR A 646 27.80 29.59 10.90
CA THR A 646 28.55 29.80 12.14
C THR A 646 28.64 31.30 12.40
N LEU A 647 28.25 31.72 13.59
CA LEU A 647 28.29 33.10 14.06
C LEU A 647 29.51 33.34 14.94
N PHE A 648 30.13 34.50 14.79
CA PHE A 648 31.34 34.90 15.50
C PHE A 648 31.14 36.28 16.15
N LYS A 649 31.82 36.46 17.29
CA LYS A 649 31.99 37.74 17.99
C LYS A 649 33.46 37.91 18.33
N ASP A 650 34.08 39.00 17.92
CA ASP A 650 35.50 39.29 18.18
C ASP A 650 36.43 38.10 17.83
N GLY A 651 36.12 37.40 16.73
CA GLY A 651 36.87 36.25 16.23
C GLY A 651 36.62 34.91 16.95
N ARG A 652 35.74 34.85 17.96
CA ARG A 652 35.34 33.62 18.65
C ARG A 652 33.98 33.13 18.14
N GLU A 653 33.85 31.83 17.92
CA GLU A 653 32.56 31.20 17.60
C GLU A 653 31.61 31.36 18.79
N VAL A 654 30.44 31.95 18.57
CA VAL A 654 29.43 32.18 19.61
C VAL A 654 28.18 31.32 19.42
N GLU A 655 27.87 30.94 18.18
CA GLU A 655 26.69 30.12 17.88
C GLU A 655 26.85 29.45 16.52
N LYS A 656 26.22 28.29 16.35
CA LYS A 656 26.30 27.52 15.11
C LYS A 656 24.97 26.84 14.81
N PHE A 657 24.52 27.01 13.58
CA PHE A 657 23.36 26.36 13.01
C PHE A 657 23.78 25.36 11.93
N GLY A 658 23.21 24.15 12.03
CA GLY A 658 23.52 23.00 11.17
C GLY A 658 24.54 22.02 11.81
N SER A 659 24.23 20.72 11.79
CA SER A 659 25.05 19.64 12.37
C SER A 659 25.68 18.73 11.31
N ASP A 660 26.45 17.71 11.75
CA ASP A 660 26.99 16.62 10.92
C ASP A 660 25.93 15.64 10.39
N VAL A 661 24.64 15.94 10.59
CA VAL A 661 23.50 15.28 9.93
C VAL A 661 23.13 16.00 8.61
N PRO A 662 22.88 15.29 7.51
CA PRO A 662 22.45 15.91 6.25
C PRO A 662 21.01 16.43 6.34
N TYR A 663 20.82 17.72 6.07
CA TYR A 663 19.51 18.33 5.82
C TYR A 663 19.36 18.50 4.31
N VAL A 664 18.54 17.67 3.67
CA VAL A 664 18.25 17.84 2.23
C VAL A 664 17.17 18.91 2.10
N LEU A 665 17.57 20.10 1.69
CA LEU A 665 16.63 21.08 1.16
C LEU A 665 16.40 20.72 -0.31
N TYR A 666 15.29 20.05 -0.59
CA TYR A 666 14.86 19.77 -1.96
C TYR A 666 14.47 21.09 -2.63
N PHE A 667 15.15 21.44 -3.71
CA PHE A 667 14.80 22.59 -4.52
C PHE A 667 14.60 22.11 -5.94
N ASN A 668 13.35 22.04 -6.39
CA ASN A 668 13.08 21.72 -7.79
C ASN A 668 13.92 22.64 -8.69
N LYS A 669 14.66 22.01 -9.62
CA LYS A 669 15.22 22.69 -10.80
C LYS A 669 14.17 23.64 -11.36
N ILE A 670 14.54 24.89 -11.64
CA ILE A 670 13.77 25.65 -12.65
C ILE A 670 13.89 24.79 -13.92
N PRO A 671 12.80 24.24 -14.47
CA PRO A 671 12.89 23.39 -15.64
C PRO A 671 13.62 24.15 -16.75
N ALA A 672 14.69 23.57 -17.28
CA ALA A 672 15.29 24.08 -18.51
C ALA A 672 14.38 23.67 -19.67
N VAL A 673 13.44 24.54 -20.04
CA VAL A 673 12.87 24.81 -21.37
C VAL A 673 11.67 25.76 -21.23
N GLU A 674 11.66 26.81 -22.04
CA GLU A 674 10.84 28.03 -22.00
C GLU A 674 9.59 27.96 -22.90
N LYS A 675 8.45 27.45 -22.42
CA LYS A 675 7.15 27.62 -23.12
C LYS A 675 6.39 28.80 -22.53
N LYS A 676 6.11 29.84 -23.30
CA LYS A 676 5.44 31.06 -22.80
C LYS A 676 3.97 31.05 -23.19
N ILE A 677 3.08 31.24 -22.21
CA ILE A 677 1.65 31.38 -22.45
C ILE A 677 1.14 32.69 -21.88
N LEU A 678 0.41 33.46 -22.69
CA LEU A 678 -0.31 34.65 -22.23
C LEU A 678 -1.79 34.33 -22.12
N VAL A 679 -2.38 34.54 -20.94
CA VAL A 679 -3.82 34.47 -20.72
C VAL A 679 -4.40 35.88 -20.69
N CYS A 680 -5.28 36.18 -21.65
CA CYS A 680 -5.93 37.47 -21.82
C CYS A 680 -7.35 37.42 -21.25
N VAL A 681 -7.65 38.30 -20.28
CA VAL A 681 -8.95 38.36 -19.60
C VAL A 681 -9.56 39.77 -19.71
N PRO A 682 -10.83 39.91 -20.14
CA PRO A 682 -11.49 41.22 -20.31
C PRO A 682 -11.81 41.97 -19.02
N ASP A 683 -12.17 41.25 -17.95
CA ASP A 683 -12.58 41.84 -16.66
C ASP A 683 -11.41 42.57 -15.97
N ARG A 684 -11.65 43.70 -15.29
CA ARG A 684 -10.65 44.41 -14.46
C ARG A 684 -10.32 43.66 -13.16
N LYS A 685 -11.12 42.67 -12.77
CA LYS A 685 -10.84 41.75 -11.66
C LYS A 685 -10.65 40.33 -12.20
N VAL A 686 -9.60 39.65 -11.76
CA VAL A 686 -9.47 38.21 -11.96
C VAL A 686 -10.56 37.51 -11.12
N PRO A 687 -11.31 36.52 -11.66
CA PRO A 687 -12.32 35.78 -10.89
C PRO A 687 -11.76 35.27 -9.56
N LYS A 688 -12.56 35.35 -8.48
CA LYS A 688 -12.13 34.95 -7.13
C LYS A 688 -12.11 33.42 -7.03
N GLY A 689 -10.92 32.86 -7.24
CA GLY A 689 -10.61 31.46 -6.96
C GLY A 689 -10.25 30.70 -8.22
N ASN A 690 -9.19 29.88 -8.12
CA ASN A 690 -8.79 28.83 -9.06
C ASN A 690 -7.78 29.12 -10.18
N MET A 691 -7.57 30.36 -10.63
CA MET A 691 -6.49 30.64 -11.60
C MET A 691 -5.08 30.40 -11.03
N SER A 692 -4.91 30.50 -9.71
CA SER A 692 -3.67 30.12 -9.03
C SER A 692 -3.33 28.65 -9.21
N LYS A 693 -4.34 27.77 -9.17
CA LYS A 693 -4.20 26.32 -9.36
C LYS A 693 -3.81 25.97 -10.79
N VAL A 694 -4.47 26.56 -11.77
CA VAL A 694 -4.12 26.38 -13.19
C VAL A 694 -2.75 26.96 -13.51
N ARG A 695 -2.42 28.12 -12.96
CA ARG A 695 -1.09 28.72 -13.07
C ARG A 695 -0.02 27.81 -12.49
N GLY A 696 -0.23 27.24 -11.30
CA GLY A 696 0.67 26.26 -10.69
C GLY A 696 0.85 25.03 -11.56
N ALA A 697 -0.25 24.46 -12.06
CA ALA A 697 -0.20 23.31 -12.96
C ALA A 697 0.57 23.58 -14.26
N LEU A 698 0.37 24.75 -14.88
CA LEU A 698 1.11 25.15 -16.07
C LEU A 698 2.61 25.30 -15.76
N MET A 699 2.96 25.90 -14.62
CA MET A 699 4.35 25.99 -14.15
C MET A 699 4.97 24.61 -13.92
N ASP A 700 4.22 23.66 -13.34
CA ASP A 700 4.65 22.26 -13.17
C ASP A 700 4.90 21.56 -14.51
N ALA A 701 4.19 21.98 -15.57
CA ALA A 701 4.38 21.50 -16.94
C ALA A 701 5.41 22.30 -17.75
N ALA A 702 6.28 23.07 -17.07
CA ALA A 702 7.31 23.91 -17.68
C ALA A 702 6.78 25.03 -18.59
N TRP A 703 5.60 25.57 -18.28
CA TRP A 703 5.11 26.81 -18.89
C TRP A 703 5.46 28.03 -18.03
N GLN A 704 5.68 29.17 -18.68
CA GLN A 704 5.77 30.50 -18.10
C GLN A 704 4.44 31.24 -18.38
N PRO A 705 3.43 31.10 -17.50
CA PRO A 705 2.16 31.77 -17.67
C PRO A 705 2.22 33.24 -17.25
N ALA A 706 1.89 34.13 -18.19
CA ALA A 706 1.58 35.53 -17.97
C ALA A 706 0.06 35.74 -18.04
N ILE A 707 -0.46 36.69 -17.28
CA ILE A 707 -1.88 37.06 -17.32
C ILE A 707 -1.98 38.55 -17.54
N THR A 708 -2.77 38.95 -18.52
CA THR A 708 -3.13 40.35 -18.76
C THR A 708 -4.63 40.52 -18.57
N VAL A 709 -5.00 41.61 -17.89
CA VAL A 709 -6.32 41.83 -17.30
C VAL A 709 -6.74 43.24 -17.65
N GLY A 710 -7.85 43.37 -18.38
CA GLY A 710 -8.36 44.65 -18.87
C GLY A 710 -7.66 45.18 -20.13
N GLU A 711 -8.36 46.09 -20.81
CA GLU A 711 -8.03 46.62 -22.13
C GLU A 711 -6.67 47.34 -22.23
N GLU A 712 -6.33 48.20 -21.26
CA GLU A 712 -5.08 48.98 -21.29
C GLU A 712 -3.83 48.09 -21.33
N LYS A 713 -3.82 47.01 -20.56
CA LYS A 713 -2.69 46.07 -20.49
C LYS A 713 -2.60 45.16 -21.72
N LEU A 714 -3.72 44.92 -22.39
CA LEU A 714 -3.76 44.19 -23.68
C LEU A 714 -3.17 45.02 -24.82
N ASN A 715 -3.39 46.34 -24.80
CA ASN A 715 -2.88 47.27 -25.82
C ASN A 715 -1.36 47.47 -25.75
N VAL A 716 -0.70 47.17 -24.64
CA VAL A 716 0.77 47.20 -24.53
C VAL A 716 1.44 45.82 -24.56
N ALA A 717 0.67 44.72 -24.50
CA ALA A 717 1.24 43.37 -24.56
C ALA A 717 1.82 43.05 -25.95
N ASN A 718 3.05 42.56 -25.97
CA ASN A 718 3.69 41.98 -27.16
C ASN A 718 3.35 40.48 -27.25
N LEU A 719 2.45 40.12 -28.17
CA LEU A 719 2.00 38.75 -28.34
C LEU A 719 3.10 37.83 -28.90
N ALA A 720 4.05 38.39 -29.67
CA ALA A 720 5.12 37.63 -30.31
C ALA A 720 6.08 36.94 -29.33
N ASP A 721 6.14 37.41 -28.08
CA ASP A 721 6.98 36.83 -27.03
C ASP A 721 6.40 35.52 -26.47
N HIS A 722 5.23 35.08 -26.93
CA HIS A 722 4.49 33.94 -26.37
C HIS A 722 4.25 32.86 -27.41
N ASP A 723 4.45 31.61 -27.00
CA ASP A 723 4.18 30.41 -27.81
C ASP A 723 2.68 30.18 -28.01
N ILE A 724 1.87 30.49 -26.98
CA ILE A 724 0.41 30.43 -27.04
C ILE A 724 -0.19 31.70 -26.41
N VAL A 725 -1.22 32.24 -27.07
CA VAL A 725 -2.08 33.28 -26.49
C VAL A 725 -3.47 32.71 -26.27
N ALA A 726 -3.87 32.54 -25.02
CA ALA A 726 -5.21 32.10 -24.64
C ALA A 726 -6.09 33.30 -24.31
N VAL A 727 -7.22 33.44 -25.00
CA VAL A 727 -8.13 34.58 -24.87
C VAL A 727 -9.46 34.10 -24.30
N ARG A 728 -9.85 34.63 -23.14
CA ARG A 728 -11.18 34.41 -22.58
C ARG A 728 -12.19 35.31 -23.29
N MET A 729 -13.30 34.73 -23.74
CA MET A 729 -14.40 35.44 -24.37
C MET A 729 -15.72 35.02 -23.70
N ASN A 730 -16.46 35.99 -23.15
CA ASN A 730 -17.79 35.77 -22.59
C ASN A 730 -18.84 36.61 -23.34
N GLY A 731 -18.75 36.60 -24.67
CA GLY A 731 -19.43 37.56 -25.54
C GLY A 731 -18.42 38.42 -26.30
N ASN A 732 -18.74 39.71 -26.48
CA ASN A 732 -17.91 40.69 -27.20
C ASN A 732 -17.17 41.62 -26.21
N ASP A 733 -16.54 41.06 -25.19
CA ASP A 733 -16.06 41.84 -24.03
C ASP A 733 -14.63 42.37 -24.18
N LEU A 734 -13.97 42.10 -25.32
CA LEU A 734 -12.65 42.62 -25.67
C LEU A 734 -12.73 43.50 -26.91
N PRO A 735 -11.89 44.55 -27.02
CA PRO A 735 -11.92 45.47 -28.16
C PRO A 735 -11.66 44.77 -29.49
N VAL A 736 -12.43 45.13 -30.52
CA VAL A 736 -12.26 44.59 -31.88
C VAL A 736 -10.85 44.87 -32.43
N SER A 737 -10.25 46.01 -32.07
CA SER A 737 -8.88 46.38 -32.44
C SER A 737 -7.85 45.36 -31.93
N PHE A 738 -7.99 44.84 -30.71
CA PHE A 738 -7.10 43.79 -30.20
C PHE A 738 -7.10 42.54 -31.11
N PHE A 739 -8.29 42.10 -31.55
CA PHE A 739 -8.39 40.94 -32.42
C PHE A 739 -7.80 41.20 -33.80
N ARG A 740 -8.14 42.32 -34.42
CA ARG A 740 -7.76 42.62 -35.81
C ARG A 740 -6.33 43.10 -35.97
N GLU A 741 -5.83 43.90 -35.05
CA GLU A 741 -4.53 44.58 -35.16
C GLU A 741 -3.41 43.84 -34.41
N LYS A 742 -3.75 42.94 -33.47
CA LYS A 742 -2.75 42.17 -32.71
C LYS A 742 -2.89 40.67 -32.87
N LEU A 743 -4.04 40.11 -32.50
CA LEU A 743 -4.21 38.64 -32.47
C LEU A 743 -4.14 38.03 -33.87
N MET A 744 -4.81 38.64 -34.86
CA MET A 744 -4.76 38.18 -36.25
C MET A 744 -3.34 38.23 -36.85
N PRO A 745 -2.58 39.34 -36.75
CA PRO A 745 -1.18 39.36 -37.16
C PRO A 745 -0.30 38.32 -36.45
N TYR A 746 -0.46 38.15 -35.14
CA TYR A 746 0.25 37.15 -34.35
C TYR A 746 0.02 35.73 -34.89
N VAL A 747 -1.23 35.34 -35.11
CA VAL A 747 -1.56 34.02 -35.66
C VAL A 747 -1.09 33.89 -37.10
N LYS A 748 -1.29 34.92 -37.94
CA LYS A 748 -0.79 34.92 -39.32
C LYS A 748 0.72 34.70 -39.41
N GLY A 749 1.47 35.23 -38.43
CA GLY A 749 2.92 35.08 -38.30
C GLY A 749 3.42 33.73 -37.77
N GLY A 750 2.53 32.83 -37.35
CA GLY A 750 2.91 31.51 -36.82
C GLY A 750 2.44 31.23 -35.39
N GLY A 751 1.81 32.21 -34.73
CA GLY A 751 1.30 32.05 -33.37
C GLY A 751 0.10 31.11 -33.26
N ILE A 752 -0.13 30.59 -32.05
CA ILE A 752 -1.30 29.77 -31.72
C ILE A 752 -2.20 30.56 -30.78
N ALA A 753 -3.41 30.86 -31.23
CA ALA A 753 -4.42 31.55 -30.41
C ALA A 753 -5.49 30.56 -29.95
N VAL A 754 -5.66 30.40 -28.63
CA VAL A 754 -6.72 29.58 -28.02
C VAL A 754 -7.85 30.49 -27.55
N LEU A 755 -9.01 30.42 -28.19
CA LEU A 755 -10.22 31.13 -27.81
C LEU A 755 -11.01 30.26 -26.83
N SER A 756 -11.05 30.66 -25.55
CA SER A 756 -11.86 30.02 -24.50
C SER A 756 -13.17 30.78 -24.36
N VAL A 757 -14.27 30.17 -24.82
CA VAL A 757 -15.52 30.87 -25.12
C VAL A 757 -16.69 30.34 -24.29
N SER A 758 -17.24 31.18 -23.41
CA SER A 758 -18.44 30.89 -22.64
C SER A 758 -19.64 31.65 -23.20
N GLY A 759 -20.40 31.05 -24.14
CA GLY A 759 -21.63 31.65 -24.69
C GLY A 759 -21.52 32.11 -26.14
N LYS A 760 -22.45 32.96 -26.59
CA LYS A 760 -22.62 33.38 -28.00
C LYS A 760 -21.66 34.51 -28.39
N VAL A 761 -20.85 34.28 -29.43
CA VAL A 761 -19.90 35.28 -29.97
C VAL A 761 -20.12 35.46 -31.47
N ALA A 762 -20.10 36.71 -31.95
CA ALA A 762 -20.20 37.06 -33.38
C ALA A 762 -18.80 37.15 -34.01
N PHE A 763 -18.15 36.01 -34.21
CA PHE A 763 -16.75 35.94 -34.65
C PHE A 763 -16.49 36.66 -35.98
N GLU A 764 -17.40 36.59 -36.94
CA GLU A 764 -17.26 37.27 -38.23
C GLU A 764 -17.23 38.80 -38.09
N LYS A 765 -17.90 39.34 -37.08
CA LYS A 765 -17.87 40.78 -36.78
C LYS A 765 -16.58 41.15 -36.05
N ILE A 766 -16.15 40.35 -35.07
CA ILE A 766 -14.90 40.58 -34.33
C ILE A 766 -13.69 40.54 -35.29
N PHE A 767 -13.55 39.46 -36.03
CA PHE A 767 -12.42 39.25 -36.94
C PHE A 767 -12.60 39.93 -38.31
N GLY A 768 -13.75 40.55 -38.57
CA GLY A 768 -14.01 41.29 -39.82
C GLY A 768 -14.01 40.40 -41.06
N SER A 769 -14.31 39.10 -40.92
CA SER A 769 -14.24 38.13 -42.01
C SER A 769 -15.34 37.07 -41.87
N PRO A 770 -16.15 36.83 -42.93
CA PRO A 770 -17.15 35.76 -42.94
C PRO A 770 -16.57 34.36 -42.70
N ALA A 771 -15.27 34.15 -42.95
CA ALA A 771 -14.59 32.87 -42.75
C ALA A 771 -14.61 32.40 -41.29
N PHE A 772 -14.72 33.32 -40.34
CA PHE A 772 -14.76 33.01 -38.90
C PHE A 772 -16.17 32.68 -38.39
N ARG A 773 -17.21 32.76 -39.24
CA ARG A 773 -18.60 32.56 -38.83
C ARG A 773 -18.78 31.18 -38.20
N LEU A 774 -19.31 31.16 -36.97
CA LEU A 774 -19.75 29.96 -36.25
C LEU A 774 -21.12 30.25 -35.64
N LYS A 775 -21.98 29.22 -35.56
CA LYS A 775 -23.32 29.36 -34.99
C LYS A 775 -23.37 28.70 -33.62
N TRP A 776 -23.60 29.49 -32.57
CA TRP A 776 -23.70 28.98 -31.21
C TRP A 776 -24.89 28.04 -31.05
N THR A 777 -24.69 26.88 -30.41
CA THR A 777 -25.74 25.85 -30.28
C THR A 777 -26.71 26.07 -29.13
N GLY A 778 -26.52 27.14 -28.35
CA GLY A 778 -27.27 27.38 -27.12
C GLY A 778 -26.72 26.59 -25.93
N ARG A 779 -27.01 27.08 -24.71
CA ARG A 779 -26.69 26.37 -23.47
C ARG A 779 -27.56 25.11 -23.37
N GLN A 780 -26.92 23.98 -23.09
CA GLN A 780 -27.58 22.70 -22.95
C GLN A 780 -27.80 22.38 -21.46
N GLU A 781 -29.03 22.53 -20.99
CA GLU A 781 -29.37 22.27 -19.58
C GLU A 781 -29.91 20.84 -19.39
N TYR A 782 -29.00 19.95 -18.99
CA TYR A 782 -29.28 18.56 -18.65
C TYR A 782 -28.20 17.98 -17.70
N SER A 783 -28.46 16.81 -17.11
CA SER A 783 -27.60 16.19 -16.09
C SER A 783 -26.15 16.05 -16.54
N TRP A 784 -25.19 16.34 -15.65
CA TRP A 784 -23.76 16.19 -15.92
C TRP A 784 -23.37 14.76 -16.33
N LYS A 785 -24.13 13.74 -15.88
CA LYS A 785 -23.91 12.33 -16.27
C LYS A 785 -24.11 12.08 -17.77
N LEU A 786 -24.78 12.97 -18.49
CA LEU A 786 -25.04 12.86 -19.92
C LEU A 786 -24.09 13.73 -20.77
N ARG A 787 -23.22 14.52 -20.11
CA ARG A 787 -22.28 15.45 -20.77
C ARG A 787 -20.92 14.77 -20.94
N TYR A 788 -20.73 14.10 -22.05
CA TYR A 788 -19.49 13.43 -22.38
C TYR A 788 -19.09 13.68 -23.84
N THR A 789 -17.80 13.49 -24.12
CA THR A 789 -17.26 13.61 -25.46
C THR A 789 -17.86 12.52 -26.34
N GLN A 790 -18.61 12.90 -27.37
CA GLN A 790 -19.33 11.97 -28.24
C GLN A 790 -18.49 11.52 -29.44
N SER A 791 -17.56 12.36 -29.92
CA SER A 791 -16.57 11.96 -30.92
C SER A 791 -15.31 12.82 -30.83
N MET A 792 -14.17 12.26 -31.20
CA MET A 792 -12.88 12.94 -31.33
C MET A 792 -12.28 12.58 -32.68
N GLN A 793 -11.69 13.55 -33.37
CA GLN A 793 -10.90 13.29 -34.56
C GLN A 793 -9.58 12.65 -34.14
N PRO A 794 -9.21 11.48 -34.71
CA PRO A 794 -7.90 10.88 -34.47
C PRO A 794 -6.78 11.81 -34.93
N GLY A 795 -5.65 11.82 -34.22
CA GLY A 795 -4.46 12.54 -34.62
C GLY A 795 -3.51 12.84 -33.47
N ASP A 796 -2.33 13.38 -33.80
CA ASP A 796 -1.29 13.68 -32.81
C ASP A 796 -1.77 14.65 -31.71
N TRP A 797 -2.70 15.56 -32.02
CA TRP A 797 -3.27 16.51 -31.04
C TRP A 797 -3.92 15.82 -29.85
N LEU A 798 -4.33 14.55 -30.02
CA LEU A 798 -5.04 13.76 -29.04
C LEU A 798 -4.09 12.92 -28.17
N HIS A 799 -2.87 12.65 -28.63
CA HIS A 799 -1.97 11.67 -28.00
C HIS A 799 -0.53 12.13 -27.78
N LYS A 800 -0.11 13.28 -28.33
CA LYS A 800 1.27 13.75 -28.25
C LYS A 800 1.36 15.23 -27.84
N PRO A 801 2.25 15.57 -26.89
CA PRO A 801 3.08 14.67 -26.10
C PRO A 801 2.29 13.94 -25.00
N ASP A 802 1.10 14.40 -24.67
CA ASP A 802 0.28 13.87 -23.59
C ASP A 802 -0.96 13.13 -24.12
N ASN A 803 -1.45 12.15 -23.35
CA ASN A 803 -2.66 11.38 -23.70
C ASN A 803 -3.94 12.17 -23.35
N LEU A 804 -4.30 13.14 -24.19
CA LEU A 804 -5.49 13.96 -24.04
C LEU A 804 -6.77 13.15 -24.25
N GLU A 805 -6.77 12.07 -25.04
CA GLU A 805 -7.93 11.20 -25.23
C GLU A 805 -8.50 10.68 -23.91
N LYS A 806 -7.61 10.19 -23.04
CA LYS A 806 -8.00 9.66 -21.73
C LYS A 806 -8.72 10.74 -20.92
N GLU A 807 -8.18 11.95 -20.92
CA GLU A 807 -8.73 13.09 -20.20
C GLU A 807 -10.12 13.47 -20.75
N LEU A 808 -10.26 13.58 -22.07
CA LEU A 808 -11.54 13.95 -22.73
C LEU A 808 -12.63 12.88 -22.59
N LYS A 809 -12.25 11.60 -22.41
CA LYS A 809 -13.18 10.49 -22.11
C LYS A 809 -13.60 10.46 -20.64
N THR A 810 -12.73 10.91 -19.75
CA THR A 810 -12.93 10.81 -18.30
C THR A 810 -13.82 11.93 -17.77
N TYR A 811 -13.66 13.15 -18.30
CA TYR A 811 -14.27 14.35 -17.71
C TYR A 811 -15.44 14.89 -18.52
N CYS A 812 -16.28 15.66 -17.81
CA CYS A 812 -17.52 16.19 -18.33
C CYS A 812 -17.27 17.27 -19.40
N THR A 813 -18.00 17.24 -20.52
CA THR A 813 -17.89 18.29 -21.55
C THR A 813 -18.51 19.63 -21.09
N PRO A 814 -18.17 20.76 -21.75
CA PRO A 814 -18.85 22.03 -21.54
C PRO A 814 -20.36 22.00 -21.83
N TYR A 815 -21.08 23.06 -21.46
CA TYR A 815 -22.54 23.17 -21.63
C TYR A 815 -22.99 23.66 -23.01
N SER A 816 -22.08 24.10 -23.89
CA SER A 816 -22.44 24.60 -25.22
C SER A 816 -21.35 24.32 -26.24
N GLY A 817 -21.69 24.41 -27.52
CA GLY A 817 -20.79 24.19 -28.64
C GLY A 817 -21.07 25.16 -29.78
N TYR A 818 -20.43 24.91 -30.92
CA TYR A 818 -20.59 25.71 -32.13
C TYR A 818 -20.81 24.84 -33.36
N GLU A 819 -21.83 25.17 -34.13
CA GLU A 819 -22.06 24.63 -35.48
C GLU A 819 -21.13 25.33 -36.49
N ILE A 820 -20.55 24.54 -37.37
CA ILE A 820 -19.67 24.98 -38.45
C ILE A 820 -20.51 25.15 -39.72
N PRO A 821 -20.68 26.37 -40.25
CA PRO A 821 -21.39 26.58 -41.51
C PRO A 821 -20.70 25.87 -42.69
N ALA A 822 -21.48 25.47 -43.70
CA ALA A 822 -20.94 24.90 -44.92
C ALA A 822 -19.92 25.86 -45.59
N GLY A 823 -18.79 25.32 -46.04
CA GLY A 823 -17.69 26.10 -46.64
C GLY A 823 -16.79 26.83 -45.63
N SER A 824 -16.99 26.64 -44.33
CA SER A 824 -16.09 27.20 -43.30
C SER A 824 -14.72 26.50 -43.30
N LYS A 825 -13.67 27.25 -42.92
CA LYS A 825 -12.32 26.72 -42.71
C LYS A 825 -12.11 26.09 -41.33
N TRP A 826 -13.09 26.22 -40.44
CA TRP A 826 -13.07 25.55 -39.14
C TRP A 826 -13.20 24.03 -39.31
N ARG A 827 -12.34 23.30 -38.60
CA ARG A 827 -12.36 21.85 -38.47
C ARG A 827 -12.72 21.50 -37.05
N MET A 828 -13.58 20.51 -36.91
CA MET A 828 -14.01 19.97 -35.62
C MET A 828 -12.97 18.97 -35.11
N LEU A 829 -12.45 19.18 -33.90
CA LEU A 829 -11.55 18.22 -33.23
C LEU A 829 -12.31 17.31 -32.27
N ALA A 830 -13.25 17.87 -31.48
CA ALA A 830 -14.08 17.07 -30.56
C ALA A 830 -15.52 17.57 -30.52
N THR A 831 -16.47 16.64 -30.36
CA THR A 831 -17.89 16.92 -30.15
C THR A 831 -18.37 16.48 -28.79
N MET A 832 -19.31 17.24 -28.26
CA MET A 832 -20.11 16.89 -27.11
C MET A 832 -21.47 16.40 -27.58
N ARG A 833 -22.12 15.60 -26.75
CA ARG A 833 -23.53 15.25 -26.92
C ARG A 833 -24.42 16.43 -26.56
N LYS A 834 -25.45 16.74 -27.35
CA LYS A 834 -26.53 17.68 -26.98
C LYS A 834 -27.66 16.95 -26.27
N LYS A 835 -28.56 17.71 -25.63
CA LYS A 835 -29.73 17.15 -24.92
C LYS A 835 -30.61 16.27 -25.82
N ASP A 836 -30.76 16.71 -27.07
CA ASP A 836 -31.51 16.04 -28.13
C ASP A 836 -30.79 14.80 -28.72
N GLY A 837 -29.59 14.47 -28.22
CA GLY A 837 -28.78 13.32 -28.68
C GLY A 837 -27.90 13.61 -29.89
N SER A 838 -28.08 14.74 -30.57
CA SER A 838 -27.23 15.14 -31.70
C SER A 838 -25.89 15.75 -31.22
N LYS A 839 -24.94 15.92 -32.14
CA LYS A 839 -23.56 16.31 -31.82
C LYS A 839 -23.36 17.82 -31.93
N ALA A 840 -22.52 18.40 -31.07
CA ALA A 840 -22.05 19.77 -31.22
C ALA A 840 -20.52 19.85 -31.01
N PRO A 841 -19.76 20.46 -31.94
CA PRO A 841 -18.34 20.74 -31.73
C PRO A 841 -18.10 21.62 -30.50
N TYR A 842 -17.12 21.24 -29.69
CA TYR A 842 -16.70 22.03 -28.52
C TYR A 842 -15.18 22.28 -28.47
N ILE A 843 -14.41 21.55 -29.30
CA ILE A 843 -13.03 21.86 -29.63
C ILE A 843 -12.95 21.96 -31.16
N LEU A 844 -12.52 23.12 -31.66
CA LEU A 844 -12.36 23.38 -33.10
C LEU A 844 -10.98 23.96 -33.39
N GLU A 845 -10.53 23.80 -34.62
CA GLU A 845 -9.31 24.41 -35.13
C GLU A 845 -9.56 25.12 -36.47
N MET A 846 -8.82 26.18 -36.75
CA MET A 846 -8.80 26.83 -38.05
C MET A 846 -7.37 27.28 -38.36
N PRO A 847 -6.71 26.65 -39.35
CA PRO A 847 -5.44 27.15 -39.88
C PRO A 847 -5.59 28.57 -40.41
N TYR A 848 -4.64 29.46 -40.10
CA TYR A 848 -4.68 30.85 -40.55
C TYR A 848 -3.26 31.43 -40.71
N GLY A 849 -2.87 31.72 -41.96
CA GLY A 849 -1.49 32.07 -42.28
C GLY A 849 -0.53 30.94 -41.90
N LYS A 850 0.55 31.25 -41.20
CA LYS A 850 1.51 30.26 -40.69
C LYS A 850 1.11 29.63 -39.35
N GLY A 851 0.06 30.15 -38.70
CA GLY A 851 -0.38 29.72 -37.37
C GLY A 851 -1.79 29.11 -37.37
N CYS A 852 -2.41 29.10 -36.20
CA CYS A 852 -3.72 28.48 -36.02
C CYS A 852 -4.56 29.14 -34.92
N PHE A 853 -5.88 29.23 -35.15
CA PHE A 853 -6.88 29.46 -34.12
C PHE A 853 -7.41 28.12 -33.60
N ILE A 854 -7.43 27.95 -32.28
CA ILE A 854 -8.10 26.87 -31.59
C ILE A 854 -9.25 27.46 -30.79
N LEU A 855 -10.43 26.85 -30.85
CA LEU A 855 -11.58 27.27 -30.05
C LEU A 855 -11.95 26.15 -29.08
N THR A 856 -12.12 26.49 -27.80
CA THR A 856 -12.74 25.61 -26.80
C THR A 856 -13.90 26.33 -26.12
N THR A 857 -15.02 25.63 -25.91
CA THR A 857 -16.15 26.21 -25.16
C THR A 857 -16.07 25.98 -23.65
N GLY A 858 -14.96 25.39 -23.16
CA GLY A 858 -14.66 25.29 -21.74
C GLY A 858 -13.89 26.50 -21.24
N SER A 859 -14.29 27.04 -20.09
CA SER A 859 -13.57 28.12 -19.41
C SER A 859 -12.31 27.59 -18.74
N ILE A 860 -11.14 27.89 -19.30
CA ILE A 860 -9.84 27.41 -18.82
C ILE A 860 -9.54 28.02 -17.45
N GLY A 861 -9.91 27.32 -16.36
CA GLY A 861 -9.62 27.75 -14.98
C GLY A 861 -10.34 29.00 -14.47
N LEU A 862 -11.33 29.53 -15.21
CA LEU A 862 -11.86 30.90 -15.07
C LEU A 862 -13.36 30.99 -14.66
N GLU A 863 -13.98 29.87 -14.27
CA GLU A 863 -15.36 29.82 -13.74
C GLU A 863 -15.39 29.41 -12.25
N ASP A 864 -16.31 30.01 -11.48
CA ASP A 864 -16.48 29.78 -10.04
C ASP A 864 -17.09 28.39 -9.73
N ASP A 865 -17.79 27.77 -10.69
CA ASP A 865 -18.52 26.49 -10.58
C ASP A 865 -17.97 25.35 -11.47
N GLY A 866 -16.89 25.61 -12.23
CA GLY A 866 -16.32 24.71 -13.26
C GLY A 866 -15.67 23.42 -12.74
N GLN A 867 -15.93 23.00 -11.51
CA GLN A 867 -15.28 21.85 -10.86
C GLN A 867 -15.44 20.51 -11.60
N TRP A 868 -16.41 20.40 -12.50
CA TRP A 868 -16.74 19.15 -13.18
C TRP A 868 -16.38 19.13 -14.66
N MET A 869 -15.95 20.26 -15.25
CA MET A 869 -15.73 20.37 -16.70
C MET A 869 -14.29 20.02 -17.11
N VAL A 870 -14.13 19.48 -18.32
CA VAL A 870 -12.86 19.02 -18.91
C VAL A 870 -11.73 20.06 -18.95
N PHE A 871 -12.03 21.37 -18.88
CA PHE A 871 -11.02 22.45 -18.76
C PHE A 871 -11.16 23.27 -17.47
N GLY A 872 -11.87 22.72 -16.49
CA GLY A 872 -12.14 23.31 -15.19
C GLY A 872 -10.95 23.26 -14.23
N SER A 873 -11.09 23.96 -13.11
CA SER A 873 -10.03 24.12 -12.10
C SER A 873 -9.67 22.86 -11.32
N ALA A 874 -10.58 21.89 -11.23
CA ALA A 874 -10.34 20.59 -10.59
C ALA A 874 -9.56 19.63 -11.49
N HIS A 875 -9.50 19.88 -12.81
CA HIS A 875 -8.96 18.95 -13.81
C HIS A 875 -7.72 19.53 -14.50
N GLN A 876 -6.74 19.92 -13.67
CA GLN A 876 -5.50 20.57 -14.11
C GLN A 876 -4.68 19.73 -15.09
N SER A 877 -4.77 18.40 -15.00
CA SER A 877 -4.11 17.47 -15.94
C SER A 877 -4.55 17.70 -17.37
N THR A 878 -5.84 17.95 -17.59
CA THR A 878 -6.41 18.14 -18.92
C THR A 878 -6.00 19.47 -19.54
N VAL A 879 -5.92 20.53 -18.73
CA VAL A 879 -5.42 21.85 -19.17
C VAL A 879 -3.95 21.77 -19.60
N LYS A 880 -3.10 21.07 -18.83
CA LYS A 880 -1.69 20.84 -19.17
C LYS A 880 -1.55 20.07 -20.48
N ALA A 881 -2.22 18.92 -20.59
CA ALA A 881 -2.18 18.06 -21.76
C ALA A 881 -2.67 18.81 -23.01
N PHE A 882 -3.74 19.60 -22.89
CA PHE A 882 -4.27 20.38 -23.99
C PHE A 882 -3.25 21.37 -24.56
N PHE A 883 -2.65 22.23 -23.73
CA PHE A 883 -1.69 23.23 -24.21
C PHE A 883 -0.40 22.60 -24.74
N ASN A 884 0.10 21.54 -24.08
CA ASN A 884 1.27 20.80 -24.57
C ASN A 884 1.04 20.20 -25.95
N ASN A 885 -0.11 19.57 -26.16
CA ASN A 885 -0.45 18.94 -27.43
C ASN A 885 -0.67 19.98 -28.54
N MET A 886 -1.40 21.06 -28.26
CA MET A 886 -1.62 22.13 -29.22
C MET A 886 -0.30 22.77 -29.68
N LEU A 887 0.64 23.00 -28.75
CA LEU A 887 1.94 23.55 -29.08
C LEU A 887 2.78 22.60 -29.95
N MET A 888 2.87 21.33 -29.57
CA MET A 888 3.71 20.34 -30.24
C MET A 888 3.21 19.97 -31.64
N CYS A 889 1.90 19.78 -31.81
CA CYS A 889 1.32 19.41 -33.10
C CYS A 889 1.44 20.51 -34.15
N ARG A 890 1.66 21.76 -33.73
CA ARG A 890 1.69 22.92 -34.64
C ARG A 890 3.09 23.50 -34.85
N LYS A 891 4.05 23.27 -33.94
CA LYS A 891 5.48 23.54 -34.21
C LYS A 891 6.09 22.62 -35.29
N GLY A 892 5.42 21.54 -35.69
CA GLY A 892 5.90 20.58 -36.70
C GLY A 892 5.04 20.41 -37.97
N ALA A 893 3.97 21.18 -38.14
CA ALA A 893 3.09 21.03 -39.31
C ALA A 893 3.66 21.77 -40.54
N LYS A 894 3.97 21.05 -41.62
CA LYS A 894 4.26 21.66 -42.93
C LYS A 894 3.04 22.49 -43.37
N THR A 895 3.31 23.71 -43.81
CA THR A 895 2.34 24.64 -44.40
C THR A 895 1.46 23.94 -45.44
N LEU A 896 0.15 23.99 -45.25
CA LEU A 896 -0.80 23.86 -46.35
C LEU A 896 -0.97 25.27 -46.91
N GLU A 897 -0.31 25.55 -48.04
CA GLU A 897 -0.62 26.73 -48.87
C GLU A 897 -2.05 26.65 -49.40
#